data_AF-G2WTW0-F1
#
_entry.id   AF-G2WTW0-F1
#
_cell.length_a   1.000
_cell.length_b   1.000
_cell.length_c   1.000
_cell.angle_alpha   90.00
_cell.angle_beta   90.00
_cell.angle_gamma   90.00
#
_symmetry.space_group_name_H-M   'P 1'
#
loop_
_entity.id
_entity.type
_entity.pdbx_description
1 polymer ?
#
loop_
_entity_poly.entity_id
_entity_poly.type
_entity_poly.pdbx_seq_one_letter_code
_entity_poly.pdbx_strand_id
1 'polypeptide(L)'
;MSSSLGAGTMRSTSLSSLIRPTLLCLGIFLIGTYTTQHIMALWSKTGPILGALAVAGSTVSAQSIDVSWHAPAKSQVNANFTEVLNGEGKWGFIYDTSETPIDKYGTYNWCNMPHVRKTEYVRPSDDFELKYVELVSQVLGILCLTKRLILYQIHRHHKRTPYSSNAFPVESYQWNCDEQGLFYFGERLDGSNSAAKTYWKVYISPVNPFVPAGWIGTCQFPQITAQGLDDSYVHGVDLFGVYHDLLGFLPSRNDPSWHEKVQYRVTNNQITSQVAGLLIKGMYDTTSPQGLSIQASGVDSLEPQYSCPAGSSLFSRIKSGNNPAWANHLRAAAPLYSALDTISGVPASNAGFHNSFDPYYDNLSARQCHDKPLPCRLVNGRNDTSACISQTQADTVFRIGHWEYSQIYRDSPDSLAASTATYGVWAAELAGHLRAAVAGDAAAANAPIYRHNVAHDGSVSRLLSLLQIDHMVWPGMGAEVVFELYQKKTTKKQSGTASSQPAPTVVAPGCSRNNCLRQMIRESASASAFCPGFTAQETATASPLPTWIANCKGDAAAVKSACACVVAPTATVSTTPTAAPTGAAGSESGWYVRVLFGGQVFKSSSPTLGAIDMIPVETLLGYIDGLVGKDASLVRGKCTA
;
A
#
# COMPACT_ATOMS: atom_id res chain seq x y z
N MET A 1 -20.51 -46.21 40.92
CA MET A 1 -20.38 -47.63 41.34
C MET A 1 -18.95 -47.87 41.80
N SER A 2 -18.75 -48.85 42.69
CA SER A 2 -17.49 -49.45 43.16
C SER A 2 -16.24 -48.57 43.35
N SER A 3 -15.87 -48.38 44.62
CA SER A 3 -14.54 -48.01 45.08
C SER A 3 -13.56 -49.19 45.05
N SER A 4 -12.25 -48.90 45.09
CA SER A 4 -11.23 -49.82 45.62
C SER A 4 -10.12 -49.02 46.30
N LEU A 5 -9.93 -49.21 47.61
CA LEU A 5 -8.83 -48.62 48.38
C LEU A 5 -7.65 -49.59 48.42
N GLY A 6 -6.44 -49.08 48.17
CA GLY A 6 -5.18 -49.79 48.42
C GLY A 6 -4.42 -49.14 49.59
N ALA A 7 -4.07 -49.91 50.61
CA ALA A 7 -3.35 -49.41 51.78
C ALA A 7 -1.83 -49.38 51.54
N GLY A 8 -1.17 -48.29 51.94
CA GLY A 8 0.28 -48.10 51.83
C GLY A 8 0.89 -47.72 53.19
N THR A 9 1.95 -48.42 53.60
CA THR A 9 2.59 -48.31 54.91
C THR A 9 3.26 -46.96 55.16
N MET A 10 3.09 -46.41 56.37
CA MET A 10 3.91 -45.31 56.87
C MET A 10 5.38 -45.74 57.06
N ARG A 11 6.32 -44.90 56.64
CA ARG A 11 7.71 -44.90 57.10
C ARG A 11 8.01 -43.57 57.79
N SER A 12 8.76 -43.61 58.89
CA SER A 12 9.19 -42.41 59.61
C SER A 12 10.30 -41.68 58.86
N THR A 13 10.16 -40.37 58.69
CA THR A 13 11.20 -39.48 58.16
C THR A 13 11.79 -38.62 59.27
N SER A 14 13.12 -38.61 59.40
CA SER A 14 13.82 -37.90 60.46
C SER A 14 13.67 -36.38 60.39
N LEU A 15 13.67 -35.73 61.56
CA LEU A 15 13.49 -34.28 61.74
C LEU A 15 14.61 -33.43 61.10
N SER A 16 15.71 -34.05 60.68
CA SER A 16 16.85 -33.38 60.04
C SER A 16 16.59 -32.86 58.62
N SER A 17 15.49 -33.28 57.96
CA SER A 17 15.21 -32.90 56.56
C SER A 17 14.70 -31.46 56.37
N LEU A 18 14.07 -30.86 57.38
CA LEU A 18 13.37 -29.57 57.25
C LEU A 18 14.23 -28.32 57.53
N ILE A 19 15.44 -28.47 58.08
CA ILE A 19 16.23 -27.34 58.61
C ILE A 19 17.12 -26.68 57.54
N ARG A 20 17.52 -27.42 56.49
CA ARG A 20 18.41 -26.91 55.44
C ARG A 20 17.75 -25.91 54.46
N PRO A 21 16.49 -26.10 53.99
CA PRO A 21 15.88 -25.16 53.04
C PRO A 21 15.61 -23.77 53.64
N THR A 22 15.14 -23.72 54.89
CA THR A 22 14.77 -22.48 55.59
C THR A 22 15.95 -21.56 55.86
N LEU A 23 17.11 -22.11 56.26
CA LEU A 23 18.34 -21.34 56.42
C LEU A 23 18.84 -20.74 55.09
N LEU A 24 18.70 -21.46 53.99
CA LEU A 24 19.11 -20.98 52.66
C LEU A 24 18.23 -19.80 52.20
N CYS A 25 16.91 -19.91 52.33
CA CYS A 25 15.98 -18.84 52.00
C CYS A 25 16.21 -17.57 52.85
N LEU A 26 16.51 -17.72 54.15
CA LEU A 26 16.77 -16.59 55.04
C LEU A 26 18.06 -15.84 54.66
N GLY A 27 19.12 -16.58 54.28
CA GLY A 27 20.37 -15.99 53.80
C GLY A 27 20.21 -15.19 52.51
N ILE A 28 19.46 -15.72 51.53
CA ILE A 28 19.18 -15.02 50.27
C ILE A 28 18.41 -13.71 50.51
N PHE A 29 17.42 -13.72 51.42
CA PHE A 29 16.63 -12.53 51.74
C PHE A 29 17.47 -11.42 52.39
N LEU A 30 18.39 -11.78 53.30
CA LEU A 30 19.28 -10.82 53.97
C LEU A 30 20.32 -10.20 53.01
N ILE A 31 20.79 -10.95 52.00
CA ILE A 31 21.72 -10.42 50.99
C ILE A 31 20.98 -9.46 50.03
N GLY A 32 19.71 -9.73 49.70
CA GLY A 32 18.89 -8.87 48.85
C GLY A 32 18.55 -7.51 49.49
N THR A 33 18.28 -7.46 50.79
CA THR A 33 18.02 -6.18 51.48
C THR A 33 19.29 -5.35 51.69
N TYR A 34 20.42 -5.99 52.01
CA TYR A 34 21.68 -5.27 52.23
C TYR A 34 22.25 -4.64 50.95
N THR A 35 22.12 -5.33 49.81
CA THR A 35 22.58 -4.80 48.50
C THR A 35 21.73 -3.63 48.00
N THR A 36 20.41 -3.67 48.20
CA THR A 36 19.51 -2.58 47.77
C THR A 36 19.70 -1.28 48.56
N GLN A 37 19.99 -1.33 49.86
CA GLN A 37 20.26 -0.12 50.65
C GLN A 37 21.57 0.58 50.25
N HIS A 38 22.62 -0.15 49.88
CA HIS A 38 23.89 0.47 49.47
C HIS A 38 23.86 1.10 48.08
N ILE A 39 23.14 0.50 47.11
CA ILE A 39 23.02 1.06 45.75
C ILE A 39 22.29 2.41 45.77
N MET A 40 21.22 2.54 46.55
CA MET A 40 20.47 3.81 46.70
C MET A 40 21.27 4.91 47.41
N ALA A 41 22.22 4.54 48.28
CA ALA A 41 23.10 5.49 48.98
C ALA A 41 24.23 6.06 48.11
N LEU A 42 24.60 5.37 47.02
CA LEU A 42 25.67 5.78 46.09
C LEU A 42 25.18 6.75 45.01
N TRP A 43 23.89 6.76 44.68
CA TRP A 43 23.30 7.65 43.66
C TRP A 43 22.88 9.04 44.17
N SER A 44 23.02 9.31 45.48
CA SER A 44 22.47 10.51 46.13
C SER A 44 23.52 11.52 46.63
N LYS A 45 24.81 11.35 46.29
CA LYS A 45 25.92 12.16 46.85
C LYS A 45 27.04 12.61 45.89
N THR A 46 26.85 12.55 44.57
CA THR A 46 27.87 12.95 43.58
C THR A 46 27.38 14.01 42.59
N GLY A 47 27.10 15.20 43.11
CA GLY A 47 27.05 16.44 42.33
C GLY A 47 27.00 17.67 43.27
N PRO A 48 27.51 18.84 42.85
CA PRO A 48 28.19 19.15 41.59
C PRO A 48 29.73 19.28 41.73
N ILE A 49 30.43 19.32 40.59
CA ILE A 49 31.60 20.16 40.24
C ILE A 49 32.31 19.52 39.05
N LEU A 50 32.20 20.16 37.89
CA LEU A 50 33.24 20.18 36.85
C LEU A 50 32.94 21.36 35.91
N GLY A 51 33.99 22.08 35.51
CA GLY A 51 33.87 23.37 34.84
C GLY A 51 33.54 23.28 33.35
N ALA A 52 33.30 24.45 32.75
CA ALA A 52 32.99 24.56 31.33
C ALA A 52 34.15 24.06 30.44
N LEU A 53 33.88 23.01 29.66
CA LEU A 53 34.39 22.96 28.28
C LEU A 53 33.21 23.28 27.36
N ALA A 54 33.24 24.47 26.77
CA ALA A 54 32.37 24.82 25.66
C ALA A 54 32.85 24.06 24.41
N VAL A 55 32.43 22.80 24.26
CA VAL A 55 32.45 22.15 22.96
C VAL A 55 31.54 22.97 22.07
N ALA A 56 32.13 23.64 21.07
CA ALA A 56 31.40 24.32 20.01
C ALA A 56 30.76 23.27 19.10
N GLY A 57 29.76 22.56 19.62
CA GLY A 57 28.90 21.70 18.83
C GLY A 57 28.23 22.56 17.78
N SER A 58 28.53 22.32 16.52
CA SER A 58 27.86 22.98 15.41
C SER A 58 26.36 22.70 15.52
N THR A 59 25.60 23.66 16.03
CA THR A 59 24.14 23.63 16.00
C THR A 59 23.69 23.84 14.56
N VAL A 60 23.84 22.78 13.77
CA VAL A 60 23.04 22.59 12.56
C VAL A 60 21.59 22.75 13.03
N SER A 61 20.95 23.81 12.55
CA SER A 61 19.54 24.01 12.83
C SER A 61 18.80 22.86 12.15
N ALA A 62 18.39 21.87 12.94
CA ALA A 62 17.52 20.82 12.46
C ALA A 62 16.21 21.50 12.04
N GLN A 63 16.06 21.74 10.74
CA GLN A 63 14.83 22.26 10.18
C GLN A 63 13.72 21.31 10.63
N SER A 64 12.73 21.85 11.36
CA SER A 64 11.63 21.06 11.89
C SER A 64 10.84 20.49 10.71
N ILE A 65 11.04 19.20 10.45
CA ILE A 65 10.38 18.48 9.37
C ILE A 65 8.87 18.59 9.61
N ASP A 66 8.16 19.17 8.65
CA ASP A 66 6.73 19.40 8.81
C ASP A 66 5.96 18.09 8.65
N VAL A 67 5.41 17.64 9.79
CA VAL A 67 4.56 16.45 9.94
C VAL A 67 3.11 16.82 10.28
N SER A 68 2.72 18.09 10.06
CA SER A 68 1.33 18.52 10.22
C SER A 68 0.43 17.97 9.11
N TRP A 69 -0.89 18.01 9.34
CA TRP A 69 -1.88 17.64 8.33
C TRP A 69 -2.02 18.77 7.31
N HIS A 70 -1.93 18.41 6.04
CA HIS A 70 -2.23 19.26 4.89
C HIS A 70 -3.46 18.72 4.18
N ALA A 71 -4.34 19.61 3.74
CA ALA A 71 -5.55 19.21 3.02
C ALA A 71 -5.20 18.51 1.69
N PRO A 72 -5.94 17.48 1.25
CA PRO A 72 -5.83 16.96 -0.11
C PRO A 72 -6.34 17.98 -1.13
N ALA A 73 -5.80 17.98 -2.35
CA ALA A 73 -6.33 18.77 -3.45
C ALA A 73 -7.82 18.49 -3.70
N LYS A 74 -8.55 19.52 -4.14
CA LYS A 74 -9.97 19.39 -4.46
C LYS A 74 -10.20 18.80 -5.83
N SER A 75 -11.15 17.87 -5.88
CA SER A 75 -11.47 16.99 -6.99
C SER A 75 -12.95 16.62 -6.93
N GLN A 76 -13.47 15.95 -7.96
CA GLN A 76 -14.82 15.39 -7.96
C GLN A 76 -15.09 14.39 -6.81
N VAL A 77 -14.04 13.76 -6.26
CA VAL A 77 -14.17 12.76 -5.18
C VAL A 77 -14.46 13.41 -3.82
N ASN A 78 -13.87 14.58 -3.57
CA ASN A 78 -13.99 15.33 -2.31
C ASN A 78 -14.64 16.72 -2.48
N ALA A 79 -15.53 16.79 -3.47
CA ALA A 79 -16.42 17.91 -3.75
C ALA A 79 -17.50 18.07 -2.67
N ASN A 80 -18.44 19.01 -2.89
CA ASN A 80 -19.63 19.11 -2.05
C ASN A 80 -20.43 17.79 -2.14
N PHE A 81 -20.94 17.27 -1.02
CA PHE A 81 -21.70 16.02 -1.05
C PHE A 81 -22.95 16.10 -1.95
N THR A 82 -23.54 17.29 -2.12
CA THR A 82 -24.65 17.50 -3.07
C THR A 82 -24.24 17.24 -4.53
N GLU A 83 -22.99 17.55 -4.90
CA GLU A 83 -22.44 17.28 -6.24
C GLU A 83 -22.09 15.79 -6.40
N VAL A 84 -21.55 15.16 -5.35
CA VAL A 84 -21.28 13.71 -5.32
C VAL A 84 -22.58 12.91 -5.44
N LEU A 85 -23.62 13.28 -4.69
CA LEU A 85 -24.91 12.60 -4.69
C LEU A 85 -25.63 12.72 -6.05
N ASN A 86 -25.66 13.91 -6.64
CA ASN A 86 -26.40 14.19 -7.89
C ASN A 86 -25.56 14.07 -9.18
N GLY A 87 -24.27 13.72 -9.08
CA GLY A 87 -23.39 13.56 -10.24
C GLY A 87 -23.78 12.39 -11.15
N GLU A 88 -23.32 12.43 -12.41
CA GLU A 88 -23.60 11.38 -13.39
C GLU A 88 -22.48 10.32 -13.45
N GLY A 89 -22.89 9.06 -13.61
CA GLY A 89 -21.98 7.93 -13.80
C GLY A 89 -21.02 7.67 -12.63
N LYS A 90 -19.95 6.93 -12.91
CA LYS A 90 -18.89 6.55 -11.96
C LYS A 90 -17.53 7.19 -12.28
N TRP A 91 -17.53 8.47 -12.69
CA TRP A 91 -16.31 9.26 -13.01
C TRP A 91 -15.34 8.65 -14.05
N GLY A 92 -15.84 7.76 -14.92
CA GLY A 92 -15.02 7.02 -15.89
C GLY A 92 -14.25 5.83 -15.30
N PHE A 93 -14.50 5.47 -14.03
CA PHE A 93 -13.86 4.36 -13.35
C PHE A 93 -14.43 3.00 -13.80
N ILE A 94 -13.61 1.96 -13.77
CA ILE A 94 -13.98 0.61 -14.22
C ILE A 94 -14.40 -0.24 -13.00
N TYR A 95 -15.48 -1.01 -13.14
CA TYR A 95 -16.09 -1.81 -12.06
C TYR A 95 -16.60 -3.19 -12.52
N ASP A 96 -16.48 -3.46 -13.80
CA ASP A 96 -17.20 -4.47 -14.59
C ASP A 96 -16.23 -5.47 -15.24
N THR A 97 -14.93 -5.16 -15.27
CA THR A 97 -13.88 -6.04 -15.79
C THR A 97 -12.53 -5.76 -15.10
N SER A 98 -11.70 -6.79 -14.96
CA SER A 98 -10.29 -6.61 -14.57
C SER A 98 -9.43 -6.10 -15.74
N GLU A 99 -9.86 -6.29 -16.98
CA GLU A 99 -9.11 -5.85 -18.16
C GLU A 99 -9.24 -4.33 -18.37
N THR A 100 -8.16 -3.60 -18.13
CA THR A 100 -8.07 -2.17 -18.46
C THR A 100 -7.43 -2.00 -19.85
N PRO A 101 -8.13 -1.41 -20.85
CA PRO A 101 -7.57 -1.19 -22.19
C PRO A 101 -6.24 -0.43 -22.16
N ILE A 102 -5.30 -0.82 -23.04
CA ILE A 102 -3.92 -0.32 -23.02
C ILE A 102 -3.85 1.21 -23.19
N ASP A 103 -4.75 1.80 -23.99
CA ASP A 103 -4.87 3.25 -24.19
C ASP A 103 -5.45 4.00 -22.97
N LYS A 104 -6.03 3.28 -22.00
CA LYS A 104 -6.68 3.82 -20.80
C LYS A 104 -5.98 3.39 -19.49
N TYR A 105 -4.89 2.62 -19.55
CA TYR A 105 -4.20 2.15 -18.35
C TYR A 105 -3.72 3.31 -17.47
N GLY A 106 -3.78 3.12 -16.15
CA GLY A 106 -3.66 4.21 -15.17
C GLY A 106 -5.00 4.90 -14.84
N THR A 107 -6.09 4.58 -15.56
CA THR A 107 -7.47 4.86 -15.11
C THR A 107 -7.80 3.95 -13.92
N TYR A 108 -8.51 4.49 -12.92
CA TYR A 108 -8.94 3.70 -11.76
C TYR A 108 -9.86 2.53 -12.18
N ASN A 109 -9.54 1.34 -11.68
CA ASN A 109 -10.33 0.13 -11.87
C ASN A 109 -10.48 -0.58 -10.51
N TRP A 110 -11.72 -0.81 -10.08
CA TRP A 110 -12.01 -1.49 -8.81
C TRP A 110 -11.63 -2.98 -8.84
N CYS A 111 -11.70 -3.64 -10.00
CA CYS A 111 -11.48 -5.08 -10.15
C CYS A 111 -10.02 -5.50 -10.16
N ASN A 112 -9.19 -4.70 -10.80
CA ASN A 112 -7.74 -4.87 -10.88
C ASN A 112 -7.14 -3.48 -11.11
N MET A 113 -6.66 -2.87 -10.03
CA MET A 113 -6.07 -1.53 -10.06
C MET A 113 -4.85 -1.48 -10.99
N PRO A 114 -4.58 -0.34 -11.63
CA PRO A 114 -3.27 -0.08 -12.22
C PRO A 114 -2.16 -0.37 -11.20
N HIS A 115 -1.04 -0.91 -11.68
CA HIS A 115 0.11 -1.34 -10.89
C HIS A 115 1.42 -1.17 -11.70
N VAL A 116 2.57 -1.44 -11.09
CA VAL A 116 3.87 -1.37 -11.75
C VAL A 116 3.96 -2.43 -12.86
N ARG A 117 3.96 -1.95 -14.11
CA ARG A 117 4.18 -2.79 -15.30
C ARG A 117 5.15 -2.18 -16.32
N LYS A 118 5.72 -3.06 -17.13
CA LYS A 118 6.90 -2.82 -17.98
C LYS A 118 6.73 -1.73 -19.06
N THR A 119 5.49 -1.44 -19.46
CA THR A 119 5.15 -0.51 -20.55
C THR A 119 5.06 0.95 -20.11
N GLU A 120 4.69 1.23 -18.86
CA GLU A 120 4.51 2.59 -18.32
C GLU A 120 5.61 2.98 -17.32
N TYR A 121 6.37 2.02 -16.79
CA TYR A 121 7.40 2.27 -15.79
C TYR A 121 8.50 3.22 -16.31
N VAL A 122 8.48 4.46 -15.79
CA VAL A 122 9.50 5.47 -16.09
C VAL A 122 10.79 5.10 -15.36
N ARG A 123 11.80 4.65 -16.11
CA ARG A 123 13.15 4.45 -15.57
C ARG A 123 13.75 5.79 -15.11
N PRO A 124 14.35 5.86 -13.90
CA PRO A 124 15.13 7.01 -13.45
C PRO A 124 16.34 7.32 -14.34
N SER A 125 17.00 8.47 -14.10
CA SER A 125 18.31 8.76 -14.70
C SER A 125 19.32 7.66 -14.36
N ASP A 126 20.20 7.34 -15.32
CA ASP A 126 21.36 6.48 -15.12
C ASP A 126 22.33 6.99 -14.05
N ASP A 127 22.18 8.22 -13.54
CA ASP A 127 22.86 8.69 -12.32
C ASP A 127 22.49 7.88 -11.06
N PHE A 128 21.36 7.18 -11.06
CA PHE A 128 20.85 6.41 -9.93
C PHE A 128 21.00 4.91 -10.18
N GLU A 129 21.27 4.15 -9.11
CA GLU A 129 21.34 2.68 -9.13
C GLU A 129 20.22 2.12 -8.26
N LEU A 130 19.53 1.06 -8.72
CA LEU A 130 18.40 0.39 -8.06
C LEU A 130 18.84 -0.59 -6.94
N LYS A 131 17.93 -1.03 -6.04
CA LYS A 131 18.33 -1.48 -4.69
C LYS A 131 17.56 -2.69 -4.00
N TYR A 132 16.23 -2.76 -3.84
CA TYR A 132 15.37 -3.87 -3.20
C TYR A 132 14.09 -3.92 -4.06
N VAL A 133 13.03 -4.56 -3.54
CA VAL A 133 11.69 -3.95 -3.39
C VAL A 133 11.15 -4.40 -2.01
N GLU A 134 10.13 -3.83 -1.39
CA GLU A 134 9.58 -4.35 -0.11
C GLU A 134 8.10 -4.01 -0.01
N LEU A 135 7.22 -4.98 -0.19
CA LEU A 135 5.95 -4.68 -0.84
C LEU A 135 4.71 -5.05 0.00
N VAL A 136 4.45 -4.64 1.24
CA VAL A 136 5.26 -4.14 2.37
C VAL A 136 4.90 -4.99 3.59
N SER A 137 5.81 -5.34 4.51
CA SER A 137 5.44 -6.34 5.55
C SER A 137 6.65 -7.05 6.19
N GLN A 138 6.84 -6.94 7.50
CA GLN A 138 8.01 -7.33 8.29
C GLN A 138 8.22 -8.82 8.54
N VAL A 139 9.50 -9.17 8.72
CA VAL A 139 10.02 -9.96 9.86
C VAL A 139 11.37 -9.36 10.32
N LEU A 140 11.66 -9.40 11.63
CA LEU A 140 12.85 -8.84 12.28
C LEU A 140 14.13 -9.71 12.17
N GLY A 141 15.21 -9.10 11.64
CA GLY A 141 16.61 -9.03 12.15
C GLY A 141 17.49 -10.27 12.49
N ILE A 142 18.79 -10.21 12.11
CA ILE A 142 20.02 -10.24 12.99
C ILE A 142 21.38 -10.48 12.22
N LEU A 143 22.34 -9.54 12.40
CA LEU A 143 23.85 -9.57 12.36
C LEU A 143 24.78 -9.71 11.10
N CYS A 144 25.55 -8.63 10.83
CA CYS A 144 26.89 -8.47 10.18
C CYS A 144 27.27 -8.88 8.70
N LEU A 145 27.83 -7.90 7.96
CA LEU A 145 28.84 -7.94 6.84
C LEU A 145 28.52 -8.63 5.47
N THR A 146 28.72 -8.03 4.26
CA THR A 146 29.24 -6.70 3.78
C THR A 146 28.54 -6.13 2.50
N LYS A 147 28.05 -4.86 2.55
CA LYS A 147 27.71 -3.91 1.44
C LYS A 147 27.10 -4.42 0.10
N ARG A 148 25.77 -4.23 -0.11
CA ARG A 148 25.14 -3.48 -1.24
C ARG A 148 23.58 -3.58 -1.25
N LEU A 149 22.91 -2.46 -1.61
CA LEU A 149 21.57 -2.33 -2.24
C LEU A 149 20.27 -2.71 -1.45
N ILE A 150 19.39 -1.73 -1.00
CA ILE A 150 17.92 -1.94 -0.66
C ILE A 150 16.83 -0.70 -0.85
N LEU A 151 15.43 -0.87 -0.94
CA LEU A 151 14.14 -0.22 -1.53
C LEU A 151 12.69 -0.81 -1.09
N TYR A 152 11.46 -0.37 -1.51
CA TYR A 152 10.08 -0.73 -0.96
C TYR A 152 8.83 -0.83 -1.96
N GLN A 153 7.54 -1.02 -1.52
CA GLN A 153 6.18 -1.00 -2.18
C GLN A 153 5.01 -1.32 -1.16
N ILE A 154 3.77 -1.73 -1.55
CA ILE A 154 2.60 -2.29 -0.78
C ILE A 154 1.65 -3.07 -1.75
N HIS A 155 0.76 -4.00 -1.32
CA HIS A 155 -0.29 -4.63 -2.17
C HIS A 155 -1.59 -5.03 -1.41
N ARG A 156 -2.78 -4.58 -1.85
CA ARG A 156 -4.12 -5.06 -1.39
C ARG A 156 -4.47 -6.38 -2.07
N HIS A 157 -5.10 -7.32 -1.36
CA HIS A 157 -5.69 -8.52 -1.98
C HIS A 157 -6.48 -8.24 -3.28
N HIS A 158 -6.48 -9.21 -4.20
CA HIS A 158 -7.23 -9.16 -5.45
C HIS A 158 -8.72 -9.49 -5.27
N LYS A 159 -9.43 -9.62 -6.40
CA LYS A 159 -10.88 -9.81 -6.51
C LYS A 159 -11.41 -10.97 -5.64
N ARG A 160 -12.40 -10.66 -4.81
CA ARG A 160 -13.00 -11.58 -3.81
C ARG A 160 -14.53 -11.47 -3.78
N THR A 161 -15.18 -12.48 -3.20
CA THR A 161 -16.58 -12.37 -2.77
C THR A 161 -16.75 -11.24 -1.72
N PRO A 162 -17.97 -10.69 -1.56
CA PRO A 162 -18.26 -9.71 -0.53
C PRO A 162 -18.02 -10.25 0.89
N TYR A 163 -17.92 -9.36 1.88
CA TYR A 163 -17.98 -9.79 3.27
C TYR A 163 -19.36 -10.39 3.62
N SER A 164 -19.37 -11.35 4.54
CA SER A 164 -20.60 -11.97 5.06
C SER A 164 -21.50 -10.99 5.81
N SER A 165 -20.91 -10.00 6.50
CA SER A 165 -21.63 -8.87 7.12
C SER A 165 -22.37 -7.98 6.13
N ASN A 166 -21.95 -8.00 4.87
CA ASN A 166 -22.42 -7.09 3.83
C ASN A 166 -23.46 -7.74 2.91
N ALA A 167 -23.94 -8.94 3.25
CA ALA A 167 -25.00 -9.64 2.54
C ALA A 167 -26.37 -8.98 2.79
N PHE A 168 -27.26 -9.03 1.80
CA PHE A 168 -28.65 -8.62 2.02
C PHE A 168 -29.43 -9.72 2.76
N PRO A 169 -30.45 -9.42 3.58
CA PRO A 169 -31.16 -10.43 4.37
C PRO A 169 -31.74 -11.60 3.56
N VAL A 170 -32.06 -11.38 2.29
CA VAL A 170 -32.40 -12.43 1.33
C VAL A 170 -31.70 -12.13 -0.01
N GLU A 171 -30.96 -13.09 -0.55
CA GLU A 171 -30.18 -12.91 -1.79
C GLU A 171 -30.87 -13.48 -3.03
N SER A 172 -30.79 -12.73 -4.14
CA SER A 172 -31.53 -12.96 -5.39
C SER A 172 -30.99 -14.10 -6.28
N TYR A 173 -29.81 -14.63 -5.97
CA TYR A 173 -29.13 -15.70 -6.68
C TYR A 173 -27.95 -16.24 -5.84
N GLN A 174 -27.34 -17.34 -6.29
CA GLN A 174 -26.21 -17.95 -5.60
C GLN A 174 -24.85 -17.35 -6.00
N TRP A 175 -23.94 -17.35 -5.04
CA TRP A 175 -22.50 -17.16 -5.22
C TRP A 175 -21.82 -18.53 -5.09
N ASN A 176 -21.44 -19.10 -6.23
CA ASN A 176 -20.78 -20.40 -6.30
C ASN A 176 -19.30 -20.23 -6.69
N CYS A 177 -18.44 -21.04 -6.09
CA CYS A 177 -16.97 -20.95 -6.18
C CYS A 177 -16.32 -22.31 -6.49
N ASP A 178 -17.04 -23.23 -7.13
CA ASP A 178 -16.59 -24.59 -7.44
C ASP A 178 -15.35 -24.69 -8.36
N GLU A 179 -14.93 -23.57 -8.95
CA GLU A 179 -13.78 -23.45 -9.86
C GLU A 179 -12.42 -23.42 -9.11
N GLN A 180 -12.41 -23.32 -7.77
CA GLN A 180 -11.18 -23.32 -6.98
C GLN A 180 -11.27 -24.14 -5.67
N GLY A 181 -10.13 -24.63 -5.19
CA GLY A 181 -10.03 -25.32 -3.90
C GLY A 181 -9.46 -24.41 -2.81
N LEU A 182 -10.15 -24.31 -1.67
CA LEU A 182 -9.62 -23.67 -0.46
C LEU A 182 -8.69 -24.61 0.30
N PHE A 183 -7.44 -24.71 -0.15
CA PHE A 183 -6.44 -25.59 0.45
C PHE A 183 -6.11 -25.18 1.89
N TYR A 184 -6.41 -26.07 2.84
CA TYR A 184 -6.19 -25.86 4.27
C TYR A 184 -5.73 -27.18 4.90
N PHE A 185 -4.43 -27.46 4.73
CA PHE A 185 -3.78 -28.68 5.20
C PHE A 185 -2.36 -28.38 5.70
N GLY A 186 -1.81 -29.28 6.52
CA GLY A 186 -0.42 -29.22 6.97
C GLY A 186 0.42 -30.30 6.28
N GLU A 187 1.66 -29.98 5.93
CA GLU A 187 2.63 -30.89 5.31
C GLU A 187 3.99 -30.78 6.03
N ARG A 188 4.77 -31.86 6.05
CA ARG A 188 6.12 -31.85 6.64
C ARG A 188 7.11 -31.25 5.65
N LEU A 189 7.79 -30.17 6.05
CA LEU A 189 8.84 -29.53 5.26
C LEU A 189 10.11 -30.41 5.07
N ASP A 190 10.21 -31.54 5.78
CA ASP A 190 11.28 -32.54 5.60
C ASP A 190 11.02 -33.57 4.47
N GLY A 191 9.85 -33.52 3.82
CA GLY A 191 9.48 -34.41 2.72
C GLY A 191 9.32 -35.89 3.09
N SER A 192 9.48 -36.27 4.36
CA SER A 192 9.47 -37.68 4.78
C SER A 192 8.10 -38.36 4.63
N ASN A 193 7.02 -37.58 4.72
CA ASN A 193 5.63 -37.99 4.51
C ASN A 193 4.86 -36.80 3.95
N SER A 194 4.78 -36.69 2.62
CA SER A 194 3.96 -35.65 1.96
C SER A 194 2.48 -35.84 2.22
N ALA A 195 1.77 -34.73 2.40
CA ALA A 195 0.33 -34.74 2.64
C ALA A 195 -0.45 -34.86 1.31
N ALA A 196 -1.62 -35.50 1.35
CA ALA A 196 -2.59 -35.34 0.27
C ALA A 196 -3.08 -33.89 0.26
N LYS A 197 -3.08 -33.23 -0.91
CA LYS A 197 -3.53 -31.83 -1.06
C LYS A 197 -5.04 -31.74 -0.88
N THR A 198 -5.50 -31.57 0.36
CA THR A 198 -6.93 -31.43 0.69
C THR A 198 -7.36 -29.97 0.73
N TYR A 199 -8.61 -29.73 0.34
CA TYR A 199 -9.23 -28.41 0.34
C TYR A 199 -10.65 -28.48 0.88
N TRP A 200 -11.15 -27.36 1.40
CA TRP A 200 -12.54 -27.25 1.85
C TRP A 200 -13.47 -27.00 0.66
N LYS A 201 -14.58 -27.73 0.63
CA LYS A 201 -15.72 -27.46 -0.25
C LYS A 201 -16.93 -27.11 0.60
N VAL A 202 -17.42 -25.88 0.48
CA VAL A 202 -18.64 -25.42 1.16
C VAL A 202 -19.85 -26.08 0.49
N TYR A 203 -20.82 -26.49 1.30
CA TYR A 203 -22.10 -27.02 0.82
C TYR A 203 -23.23 -26.59 1.76
N ILE A 204 -24.43 -26.45 1.21
CA ILE A 204 -25.67 -26.24 1.97
C ILE A 204 -26.47 -27.53 1.91
N SER A 205 -26.81 -28.10 3.07
CA SER A 205 -27.62 -29.31 3.13
C SER A 205 -29.11 -28.97 2.86
N PRO A 206 -29.77 -29.61 1.87
CA PRO A 206 -31.16 -29.30 1.51
C PRO A 206 -32.19 -29.71 2.57
N VAL A 207 -31.77 -30.47 3.59
CA VAL A 207 -32.61 -30.88 4.73
C VAL A 207 -32.28 -30.16 6.03
N ASN A 208 -31.29 -29.24 6.03
CA ASN A 208 -30.99 -28.42 7.20
C ASN A 208 -31.93 -27.19 7.22
N PRO A 209 -32.84 -27.04 8.20
CA PRO A 209 -33.71 -25.88 8.28
C PRO A 209 -32.96 -24.59 8.66
N PHE A 210 -31.76 -24.70 9.22
CA PHE A 210 -30.91 -23.56 9.59
C PHE A 210 -30.09 -23.06 8.39
N VAL A 211 -30.79 -22.60 7.35
CA VAL A 211 -30.16 -21.85 6.25
C VAL A 211 -29.77 -20.47 6.78
N PRO A 212 -28.49 -20.04 6.67
CA PRO A 212 -28.10 -18.71 7.11
C PRO A 212 -28.74 -17.64 6.21
N ALA A 213 -29.15 -16.51 6.82
CA ALA A 213 -29.51 -15.31 6.07
C ALA A 213 -28.25 -14.72 5.39
N GLY A 214 -28.43 -14.05 4.26
CA GLY A 214 -27.33 -13.53 3.47
C GLY A 214 -26.93 -14.42 2.28
N TRP A 215 -25.63 -14.50 2.02
CA TRP A 215 -25.09 -15.16 0.85
C TRP A 215 -25.33 -16.69 0.85
N ILE A 216 -25.92 -17.18 -0.24
CA ILE A 216 -26.15 -18.61 -0.49
C ILE A 216 -25.29 -19.12 -1.65
N GLY A 217 -24.85 -20.38 -1.58
CA GLY A 217 -24.06 -21.05 -2.62
C GLY A 217 -22.91 -21.89 -2.08
N THR A 218 -21.85 -22.04 -2.88
CA THR A 218 -20.66 -22.87 -2.57
C THR A 218 -19.40 -22.06 -2.25
N CYS A 219 -19.47 -20.73 -2.18
CA CYS A 219 -18.38 -19.89 -1.69
C CYS A 219 -18.35 -19.80 -0.15
N GLN A 220 -17.16 -19.50 0.39
CA GLN A 220 -16.98 -18.87 1.70
C GLN A 220 -17.08 -17.33 1.56
N PHE A 221 -17.35 -16.61 2.65
CA PHE A 221 -17.54 -15.14 2.63
C PHE A 221 -16.79 -14.45 3.79
N PRO A 222 -15.81 -13.57 3.50
CA PRO A 222 -15.20 -13.34 2.18
C PRO A 222 -14.34 -14.54 1.73
N GLN A 223 -14.03 -14.60 0.43
CA GLN A 223 -13.14 -15.58 -0.19
C GLN A 223 -12.58 -15.02 -1.50
N ILE A 224 -11.31 -15.27 -1.83
CA ILE A 224 -10.80 -14.97 -3.18
C ILE A 224 -11.60 -15.76 -4.23
N THR A 225 -11.72 -15.23 -5.45
CA THR A 225 -12.31 -15.95 -6.59
C THR A 225 -11.26 -16.31 -7.63
N ALA A 226 -11.56 -17.22 -8.56
CA ALA A 226 -10.61 -17.68 -9.57
C ALA A 226 -10.04 -16.51 -10.39
N GLN A 227 -10.91 -15.58 -10.82
CA GLN A 227 -10.50 -14.33 -11.47
C GLN A 227 -9.54 -13.49 -10.61
N GLY A 228 -9.72 -13.45 -9.29
CA GLY A 228 -8.80 -12.76 -8.37
C GLY A 228 -7.46 -13.48 -8.17
N LEU A 229 -7.43 -14.80 -8.40
CA LEU A 229 -6.19 -15.58 -8.47
C LEU A 229 -5.46 -15.34 -9.80
N ASP A 230 -6.19 -15.22 -10.91
CA ASP A 230 -5.66 -14.86 -12.23
C ASP A 230 -5.11 -13.43 -12.24
N ASP A 231 -5.88 -12.46 -11.72
CA ASP A 231 -5.45 -11.07 -11.52
C ASP A 231 -4.14 -11.01 -10.71
N SER A 232 -4.02 -11.85 -9.67
CA SER A 232 -2.82 -11.93 -8.85
C SER A 232 -1.63 -12.59 -9.55
N TYR A 233 -1.86 -13.50 -10.49
CA TYR A 233 -0.80 -14.06 -11.34
C TYR A 233 -0.27 -12.99 -12.30
N VAL A 234 -1.17 -12.24 -12.97
CA VAL A 234 -0.80 -11.14 -13.88
C VAL A 234 0.00 -10.07 -13.15
N HIS A 235 -0.45 -9.65 -11.97
CA HIS A 235 0.28 -8.69 -11.12
C HIS A 235 1.71 -9.19 -10.80
N GLY A 236 1.88 -10.50 -10.51
CA GLY A 236 3.20 -11.11 -10.32
C GLY A 236 4.08 -11.12 -11.57
N VAL A 237 3.50 -11.30 -12.75
CA VAL A 237 4.20 -11.22 -14.04
C VAL A 237 4.66 -9.78 -14.32
N ASP A 238 3.80 -8.78 -14.10
CA ASP A 238 4.11 -7.37 -14.40
C ASP A 238 5.18 -6.80 -13.45
N LEU A 239 5.13 -7.14 -12.15
CA LEU A 239 6.20 -6.81 -11.19
C LEU A 239 7.55 -7.42 -11.60
N PHE A 240 7.56 -8.69 -12.01
CA PHE A 240 8.79 -9.35 -12.47
C PHE A 240 9.28 -8.77 -13.80
N GLY A 241 8.37 -8.43 -14.72
CA GLY A 241 8.68 -7.75 -15.99
C GLY A 241 9.32 -6.36 -15.81
N VAL A 242 9.12 -5.71 -14.67
CA VAL A 242 9.84 -4.50 -14.27
C VAL A 242 11.13 -4.85 -13.51
N TYR A 243 11.01 -5.46 -12.32
CA TYR A 243 12.15 -5.57 -11.41
C TYR A 243 13.18 -6.64 -11.83
N HIS A 244 12.81 -7.65 -12.62
CA HIS A 244 13.77 -8.51 -13.32
C HIS A 244 14.10 -7.95 -14.71
N ASP A 245 13.19 -8.06 -15.69
CA ASP A 245 13.56 -7.87 -17.10
C ASP A 245 13.99 -6.42 -17.46
N LEU A 246 13.37 -5.40 -16.85
CA LEU A 246 13.59 -4.00 -17.23
C LEU A 246 14.75 -3.37 -16.44
N LEU A 247 14.99 -3.84 -15.22
CA LEU A 247 15.92 -3.22 -14.27
C LEU A 247 17.10 -4.12 -13.89
N GLY A 248 17.08 -5.41 -14.27
CA GLY A 248 18.14 -6.37 -14.00
C GLY A 248 18.39 -6.61 -12.51
N PHE A 249 17.36 -6.41 -11.68
CA PHE A 249 17.53 -6.19 -10.26
C PHE A 249 17.14 -7.40 -9.39
N LEU A 250 15.99 -8.04 -9.68
CA LEU A 250 15.65 -9.33 -9.09
C LEU A 250 16.53 -10.44 -9.68
N PRO A 251 16.88 -11.49 -8.90
CA PRO A 251 17.48 -12.70 -9.44
C PRO A 251 16.56 -13.39 -10.46
N SER A 252 17.16 -14.17 -11.37
CA SER A 252 16.39 -14.91 -12.39
C SER A 252 15.59 -16.06 -11.79
N ARG A 253 14.55 -16.54 -12.50
CA ARG A 253 13.76 -17.73 -12.09
C ARG A 253 14.59 -19.00 -11.88
N ASN A 254 15.75 -19.07 -12.55
CA ASN A 254 16.66 -20.21 -12.50
C ASN A 254 17.77 -20.05 -11.44
N ASP A 255 17.81 -18.92 -10.72
CA ASP A 255 18.79 -18.65 -9.66
C ASP A 255 18.18 -18.99 -8.28
N PRO A 256 18.55 -20.12 -7.66
CA PRO A 256 17.93 -20.57 -6.41
C PRO A 256 18.19 -19.63 -5.22
N SER A 257 19.14 -18.68 -5.32
CA SER A 257 19.34 -17.66 -4.30
C SER A 257 18.16 -16.67 -4.20
N TRP A 258 17.23 -16.68 -5.17
CA TRP A 258 16.06 -15.80 -5.11
C TRP A 258 15.27 -15.96 -3.82
N HIS A 259 15.15 -17.17 -3.25
CA HIS A 259 14.47 -17.40 -1.96
C HIS A 259 15.12 -16.67 -0.77
N GLU A 260 16.44 -16.44 -0.81
CA GLU A 260 17.17 -15.68 0.22
C GLU A 260 17.02 -14.17 -0.01
N LYS A 261 16.90 -13.79 -1.28
CA LYS A 261 16.71 -12.43 -1.75
C LYS A 261 15.26 -11.95 -1.64
N VAL A 262 14.27 -12.83 -1.50
CA VAL A 262 12.85 -12.51 -1.69
C VAL A 262 12.03 -13.10 -0.54
N GLN A 263 11.51 -12.24 0.34
CA GLN A 263 10.67 -12.64 1.47
C GLN A 263 9.20 -12.26 1.25
N TYR A 264 8.28 -13.04 1.79
CA TYR A 264 6.86 -12.70 1.77
C TYR A 264 6.26 -12.64 3.18
N ARG A 265 5.32 -11.72 3.41
CA ARG A 265 4.51 -11.62 4.64
C ARG A 265 3.07 -11.32 4.27
N VAL A 266 2.13 -12.03 4.85
CA VAL A 266 0.70 -11.84 4.65
C VAL A 266 0.05 -11.43 5.97
N THR A 267 -1.25 -11.19 5.95
CA THR A 267 -2.01 -10.91 7.17
C THR A 267 -2.48 -12.22 7.81
N ASN A 268 -3.08 -12.13 8.99
CA ASN A 268 -3.77 -13.27 9.61
C ASN A 268 -5.00 -13.77 8.79
N ASN A 269 -5.47 -13.01 7.79
CA ASN A 269 -6.54 -13.41 6.88
C ASN A 269 -6.02 -14.24 5.68
N GLN A 270 -6.51 -15.47 5.56
CA GLN A 270 -6.12 -16.47 4.55
C GLN A 270 -6.21 -15.99 3.09
N ILE A 271 -7.09 -15.04 2.76
CA ILE A 271 -7.21 -14.47 1.41
C ILE A 271 -5.88 -13.87 0.96
N THR A 272 -5.16 -13.23 1.88
CA THR A 272 -3.85 -12.61 1.58
C THR A 272 -2.78 -13.66 1.27
N SER A 273 -2.85 -14.85 1.90
CA SER A 273 -2.01 -16.01 1.56
C SER A 273 -2.33 -16.61 0.19
N GLN A 274 -3.61 -16.68 -0.17
CA GLN A 274 -4.08 -17.24 -1.45
C GLN A 274 -3.60 -16.38 -2.63
N VAL A 275 -3.72 -15.06 -2.50
CA VAL A 275 -3.18 -14.06 -3.45
C VAL A 275 -1.66 -14.18 -3.55
N ALA A 276 -0.94 -14.19 -2.43
CA ALA A 276 0.52 -14.33 -2.45
C ALA A 276 1.00 -15.58 -3.20
N GLY A 277 0.30 -16.71 -3.06
CA GLY A 277 0.64 -17.96 -3.77
C GLY A 277 0.65 -17.82 -5.30
N LEU A 278 -0.38 -17.22 -5.89
CA LEU A 278 -0.44 -17.02 -7.35
C LEU A 278 0.46 -15.90 -7.82
N LEU A 279 0.69 -14.87 -7.00
CA LEU A 279 1.67 -13.84 -7.32
C LEU A 279 3.10 -14.39 -7.38
N ILE A 280 3.48 -15.27 -6.45
CA ILE A 280 4.78 -15.95 -6.49
C ILE A 280 4.91 -16.83 -7.74
N LYS A 281 3.83 -17.50 -8.15
CA LYS A 281 3.76 -18.24 -9.42
C LYS A 281 3.91 -17.31 -10.64
N GLY A 282 3.32 -16.12 -10.60
CA GLY A 282 3.50 -15.07 -11.63
C GLY A 282 4.94 -14.57 -11.73
N MET A 283 5.57 -14.30 -10.58
CA MET A 283 6.94 -13.80 -10.51
C MET A 283 7.99 -14.86 -10.89
N TYR A 284 7.99 -16.00 -10.21
CA TYR A 284 9.10 -16.97 -10.20
C TYR A 284 8.77 -18.31 -10.88
N ASP A 285 7.56 -18.47 -11.42
CA ASP A 285 7.07 -19.69 -12.07
C ASP A 285 7.04 -20.96 -11.18
N THR A 286 7.33 -20.81 -9.88
CA THR A 286 7.43 -21.93 -8.94
C THR A 286 6.07 -22.40 -8.40
N THR A 287 5.99 -23.69 -8.07
CA THR A 287 4.90 -24.26 -7.25
C THR A 287 5.44 -25.01 -6.02
N SER A 288 6.72 -24.82 -5.68
CA SER A 288 7.33 -25.37 -4.46
C SER A 288 6.78 -24.64 -3.21
N PRO A 289 6.73 -25.27 -2.02
CA PRO A 289 6.30 -24.61 -0.78
C PRO A 289 7.09 -23.33 -0.50
N GLN A 290 6.40 -22.26 -0.09
CA GLN A 290 6.99 -20.96 0.22
C GLN A 290 6.65 -20.53 1.65
N GLY A 291 7.63 -19.95 2.34
CA GLY A 291 7.42 -19.35 3.65
C GLY A 291 6.70 -18.00 3.52
N LEU A 292 5.42 -17.95 3.87
CA LEU A 292 4.70 -16.69 4.06
C LEU A 292 4.73 -16.32 5.54
N SER A 293 5.32 -15.17 5.85
CA SER A 293 5.42 -14.67 7.23
C SER A 293 4.09 -14.07 7.70
N ILE A 294 3.83 -14.11 9.01
CA ILE A 294 2.73 -13.37 9.67
C ILE A 294 3.23 -12.83 11.02
N GLN A 295 2.60 -11.79 11.55
CA GLN A 295 2.70 -11.45 12.98
C GLN A 295 1.54 -12.13 13.73
N ALA A 296 1.64 -12.21 15.06
CA ALA A 296 0.57 -12.81 15.87
C ALA A 296 -0.71 -11.96 15.83
N SER A 297 -1.86 -12.64 15.75
CA SER A 297 -3.18 -11.99 15.81
C SER A 297 -3.33 -11.12 17.07
N GLY A 298 -3.95 -9.95 16.92
CA GLY A 298 -4.09 -8.93 17.97
C GLY A 298 -2.88 -8.01 18.15
N VAL A 299 -1.75 -8.29 17.49
CA VAL A 299 -0.57 -7.40 17.42
C VAL A 299 -0.02 -7.24 16.00
N ASP A 300 -0.70 -7.78 14.99
CA ASP A 300 -0.37 -7.60 13.58
C ASP A 300 -0.33 -6.10 13.23
N SER A 301 0.76 -5.68 12.58
CA SER A 301 0.98 -4.32 12.08
C SER A 301 0.49 -4.13 10.63
N LEU A 302 0.44 -5.20 9.82
CA LEU A 302 0.03 -5.15 8.41
C LEU A 302 -1.48 -5.14 8.27
N GLU A 303 -2.15 -6.03 8.99
CA GLU A 303 -3.57 -5.88 9.34
C GLU A 303 -3.60 -5.19 10.70
N PRO A 304 -3.99 -3.91 10.83
CA PRO A 304 -3.77 -3.13 12.04
C PRO A 304 -4.67 -3.57 13.20
N GLN A 305 -4.23 -4.63 13.88
CA GLN A 305 -4.97 -5.28 14.96
C GLN A 305 -4.51 -4.86 16.36
N TYR A 306 -3.35 -4.19 16.48
CA TYR A 306 -2.86 -3.71 17.77
C TYR A 306 -3.81 -2.67 18.38
N SER A 307 -4.16 -2.84 19.66
CA SER A 307 -5.16 -2.00 20.32
C SER A 307 -4.69 -0.55 20.45
N CYS A 308 -5.49 0.39 19.92
CA CYS A 308 -5.21 1.82 19.96
C CYS A 308 -6.49 2.65 20.18
N PRO A 309 -7.04 2.69 21.42
CA PRO A 309 -8.33 3.32 21.72
C PRO A 309 -8.44 4.79 21.28
N ALA A 310 -7.38 5.58 21.44
CA ALA A 310 -7.33 6.96 20.96
C ALA A 310 -7.47 7.03 19.43
N GLY A 311 -6.69 6.25 18.67
CA GLY A 311 -6.78 6.18 17.21
C GLY A 311 -8.15 5.73 16.69
N SER A 312 -8.76 4.75 17.35
CA SER A 312 -10.15 4.33 17.07
C SER A 312 -11.16 5.43 17.39
N SER A 313 -10.92 6.24 18.43
CA SER A 313 -11.77 7.38 18.81
C SER A 313 -11.67 8.52 17.80
N LEU A 314 -10.48 8.75 17.20
CA LEU A 314 -10.31 9.70 16.10
C LEU A 314 -11.15 9.28 14.87
N PHE A 315 -11.01 8.04 14.39
CA PHE A 315 -11.86 7.53 13.29
C PHE A 315 -13.36 7.55 13.63
N SER A 316 -13.72 7.27 14.89
CA SER A 316 -15.12 7.34 15.34
C SER A 316 -15.66 8.77 15.31
N ARG A 317 -14.84 9.78 15.65
CA ARG A 317 -15.22 11.20 15.54
C ARG A 317 -15.46 11.61 14.09
N ILE A 318 -14.59 11.20 13.15
CA ILE A 318 -14.77 11.48 11.71
C ILE A 318 -16.11 10.91 11.22
N LYS A 319 -16.46 9.69 11.64
CA LYS A 319 -17.70 8.99 11.27
C LYS A 319 -18.89 9.26 12.21
N SER A 320 -18.86 10.34 13.01
CA SER A 320 -19.91 10.64 13.99
C SER A 320 -20.94 11.65 13.46
N GLY A 321 -22.14 11.64 14.06
CA GLY A 321 -23.13 12.70 13.88
C GLY A 321 -22.68 14.09 14.36
N ASN A 322 -21.56 14.19 15.08
CA ASN A 322 -20.96 15.45 15.50
C ASN A 322 -20.02 16.04 14.42
N ASN A 323 -19.63 15.27 13.39
CA ASN A 323 -18.99 15.81 12.20
C ASN A 323 -20.08 16.33 11.24
N PRO A 324 -20.19 17.65 10.97
CA PRO A 324 -21.25 18.18 10.12
C PRO A 324 -21.24 17.65 8.68
N ALA A 325 -20.06 17.33 8.14
CA ALA A 325 -19.95 16.75 6.80
C ALA A 325 -20.54 15.33 6.79
N TRP A 326 -20.14 14.49 7.75
CA TRP A 326 -20.63 13.11 7.86
C TRP A 326 -22.13 13.05 8.19
N ALA A 327 -22.59 13.88 9.12
CA ALA A 327 -24.01 13.98 9.47
C ALA A 327 -24.88 14.47 8.28
N ASN A 328 -24.37 15.43 7.49
CA ASN A 328 -25.06 15.90 6.31
C ASN A 328 -25.14 14.81 5.22
N HIS A 329 -24.09 14.02 5.03
CA HIS A 329 -24.04 13.00 3.99
C HIS A 329 -25.10 11.90 4.23
N LEU A 330 -25.17 11.33 5.45
CA LEU A 330 -26.18 10.33 5.82
C LEU A 330 -27.60 10.88 5.65
N ARG A 331 -27.83 12.13 6.09
CA ARG A 331 -29.12 12.82 5.96
C ARG A 331 -29.53 13.04 4.50
N ALA A 332 -28.60 13.50 3.65
CA ALA A 332 -28.87 13.79 2.24
C ALA A 332 -29.06 12.51 1.41
N ALA A 333 -28.35 11.43 1.77
CA ALA A 333 -28.45 10.13 1.11
C ALA A 333 -29.59 9.23 1.65
N ALA A 334 -30.34 9.66 2.67
CA ALA A 334 -31.47 8.90 3.22
C ALA A 334 -32.52 8.42 2.19
N PRO A 335 -32.86 9.19 1.12
CA PRO A 335 -33.73 8.68 0.06
C PRO A 335 -33.11 7.53 -0.75
N LEU A 336 -31.79 7.54 -0.95
CA LEU A 336 -31.06 6.46 -1.62
C LEU A 336 -31.02 5.21 -0.73
N TYR A 337 -30.71 5.35 0.56
CA TYR A 337 -30.82 4.25 1.54
C TYR A 337 -32.21 3.61 1.51
N SER A 338 -33.28 4.41 1.63
CA SER A 338 -34.67 3.91 1.59
C SER A 338 -35.02 3.16 0.29
N ALA A 339 -34.51 3.65 -0.86
CA ALA A 339 -34.69 2.97 -2.14
C ALA A 339 -33.90 1.65 -2.25
N LEU A 340 -32.68 1.60 -1.69
CA LEU A 340 -31.86 0.38 -1.64
C LEU A 340 -32.48 -0.65 -0.68
N ASP A 341 -32.86 -0.24 0.54
CA ASP A 341 -33.54 -1.06 1.56
C ASP A 341 -34.83 -1.70 1.04
N THR A 342 -35.61 -0.96 0.26
CA THR A 342 -36.86 -1.45 -0.36
C THR A 342 -36.63 -2.61 -1.34
N ILE A 343 -35.41 -2.72 -1.90
CA ILE A 343 -35.02 -3.76 -2.86
C ILE A 343 -34.23 -4.88 -2.16
N SER A 344 -33.31 -4.54 -1.26
CA SER A 344 -32.46 -5.48 -0.51
C SER A 344 -33.18 -6.19 0.64
N GLY A 345 -34.24 -5.60 1.17
CA GLY A 345 -34.89 -6.05 2.42
C GLY A 345 -34.08 -5.73 3.69
N VAL A 346 -33.01 -4.94 3.59
CA VAL A 346 -32.26 -4.43 4.75
C VAL A 346 -33.20 -3.58 5.62
N PRO A 347 -33.25 -3.78 6.95
CA PRO A 347 -34.02 -2.90 7.83
C PRO A 347 -33.34 -1.54 7.99
N ALA A 348 -34.10 -0.45 7.87
CA ALA A 348 -33.62 0.92 8.12
C ALA A 348 -33.08 1.15 9.56
N SER A 349 -33.36 0.25 10.50
CA SER A 349 -32.79 0.24 11.86
C SER A 349 -31.44 -0.48 11.95
N ASN A 350 -30.95 -1.11 10.87
CA ASN A 350 -29.67 -1.78 10.83
C ASN A 350 -28.52 -0.77 10.76
N ALA A 351 -27.98 -0.40 11.92
CA ALA A 351 -26.85 0.52 12.06
C ALA A 351 -25.58 0.02 11.32
N GLY A 352 -25.43 -1.28 11.07
CA GLY A 352 -24.31 -1.79 10.26
C GLY A 352 -24.34 -1.28 8.83
N PHE A 353 -25.54 -1.18 8.24
CA PHE A 353 -25.76 -0.68 6.87
C PHE A 353 -25.95 0.84 6.80
N HIS A 354 -26.36 1.49 7.90
CA HIS A 354 -26.79 2.90 7.89
C HIS A 354 -25.81 3.90 8.52
N ASN A 355 -24.63 3.43 8.95
CA ASN A 355 -23.55 4.30 9.44
C ASN A 355 -22.57 4.75 8.32
N SER A 356 -22.56 4.05 7.19
CA SER A 356 -21.70 4.27 6.00
C SER A 356 -22.18 3.40 4.84
N PHE A 357 -21.97 3.84 3.61
CA PHE A 357 -22.28 3.09 2.39
C PHE A 357 -21.38 1.87 2.15
N ASP A 358 -20.30 1.68 2.93
CA ASP A 358 -19.37 0.53 2.86
C ASP A 358 -20.05 -0.83 2.54
N PRO A 359 -21.12 -1.29 3.24
CA PRO A 359 -21.74 -2.57 2.92
C PRO A 359 -22.44 -2.59 1.55
N TYR A 360 -23.12 -1.50 1.18
CA TYR A 360 -23.73 -1.36 -0.15
C TYR A 360 -22.66 -1.24 -1.25
N TYR A 361 -21.53 -0.58 -0.97
CA TYR A 361 -20.41 -0.46 -1.90
C TYR A 361 -19.75 -1.82 -2.14
N ASP A 362 -19.32 -2.54 -1.09
CA ASP A 362 -18.68 -3.86 -1.21
C ASP A 362 -19.62 -4.88 -1.88
N ASN A 363 -20.91 -4.87 -1.52
CA ASN A 363 -21.94 -5.73 -2.11
C ASN A 363 -22.13 -5.46 -3.61
N LEU A 364 -22.39 -4.21 -4.03
CA LEU A 364 -22.69 -3.89 -5.43
C LEU A 364 -21.45 -3.91 -6.33
N SER A 365 -20.32 -3.37 -5.86
CA SER A 365 -19.09 -3.30 -6.65
C SER A 365 -18.52 -4.70 -6.93
N ALA A 366 -18.58 -5.61 -5.95
CA ALA A 366 -18.18 -7.00 -6.17
C ALA A 366 -19.13 -7.75 -7.11
N ARG A 367 -20.44 -7.47 -7.12
CA ARG A 367 -21.36 -8.08 -8.11
C ARG A 367 -20.97 -7.70 -9.54
N GLN A 368 -20.86 -6.41 -9.83
CA GLN A 368 -20.48 -5.92 -11.16
C GLN A 368 -19.13 -6.51 -11.61
N CYS A 369 -18.19 -6.58 -10.68
CA CYS A 369 -16.83 -7.05 -10.93
C CYS A 369 -16.69 -8.56 -11.25
N HIS A 370 -17.76 -9.34 -11.02
CA HIS A 370 -17.86 -10.76 -11.37
C HIS A 370 -18.93 -11.03 -12.43
N ASP A 371 -19.33 -10.02 -13.21
CA ASP A 371 -20.44 -10.07 -14.18
C ASP A 371 -21.75 -10.63 -13.58
N LYS A 372 -22.04 -10.26 -12.32
CA LYS A 372 -23.29 -10.62 -11.64
C LYS A 372 -24.28 -9.47 -11.72
N PRO A 373 -25.56 -9.74 -12.04
CA PRO A 373 -26.56 -8.69 -12.18
C PRO A 373 -26.78 -7.94 -10.87
N LEU A 374 -27.10 -6.64 -10.98
CA LEU A 374 -27.56 -5.86 -9.84
C LEU A 374 -28.82 -6.51 -9.26
N PRO A 375 -28.94 -6.61 -7.92
CA PRO A 375 -29.95 -7.43 -7.29
C PRO A 375 -31.35 -6.82 -7.41
N CYS A 376 -32.35 -7.69 -7.42
CA CYS A 376 -33.75 -7.36 -7.58
C CYS A 376 -34.55 -7.74 -6.34
N ARG A 377 -35.65 -7.03 -6.10
CA ARG A 377 -36.52 -7.27 -4.96
C ARG A 377 -37.10 -8.68 -5.03
N LEU A 378 -37.04 -9.40 -3.92
CA LEU A 378 -37.61 -10.74 -3.83
C LEU A 378 -39.09 -10.68 -3.43
N VAL A 379 -39.94 -11.20 -4.30
CA VAL A 379 -41.39 -11.36 -4.07
C VAL A 379 -41.71 -12.85 -4.14
N ASN A 380 -42.21 -13.41 -3.03
CA ASN A 380 -42.49 -14.85 -2.89
C ASN A 380 -41.30 -15.76 -3.29
N GLY A 381 -40.08 -15.34 -2.95
CA GLY A 381 -38.84 -16.08 -3.27
C GLY A 381 -38.41 -16.02 -4.74
N ARG A 382 -38.93 -15.06 -5.52
CA ARG A 382 -38.55 -14.83 -6.93
C ARG A 382 -38.19 -13.37 -7.18
N ASN A 383 -37.28 -13.14 -8.13
CA ASN A 383 -36.84 -11.80 -8.50
C ASN A 383 -37.97 -11.05 -9.23
N ASP A 384 -38.40 -9.93 -8.67
CA ASP A 384 -39.20 -8.93 -9.38
C ASP A 384 -38.26 -8.09 -10.25
N THR A 385 -38.18 -8.45 -11.54
CA THR A 385 -37.31 -7.76 -12.51
C THR A 385 -37.78 -6.35 -12.87
N SER A 386 -38.94 -5.89 -12.36
CA SER A 386 -39.35 -4.49 -12.43
C SER A 386 -38.82 -3.63 -11.28
N ALA A 387 -38.29 -4.27 -10.22
CA ALA A 387 -37.82 -3.63 -8.99
C ALA A 387 -36.37 -4.02 -8.66
N CYS A 388 -35.43 -3.70 -9.55
CA CYS A 388 -34.00 -3.92 -9.38
C CYS A 388 -33.23 -2.65 -9.04
N ILE A 389 -32.07 -2.78 -8.39
CA ILE A 389 -31.13 -1.66 -8.21
C ILE A 389 -30.64 -1.24 -9.60
N SER A 390 -30.90 0.02 -9.97
CA SER A 390 -30.47 0.58 -11.25
C SER A 390 -28.97 0.88 -11.28
N GLN A 391 -28.37 0.96 -12.48
CA GLN A 391 -26.98 1.37 -12.63
C GLN A 391 -26.73 2.76 -12.02
N THR A 392 -27.66 3.71 -12.18
CA THR A 392 -27.57 5.04 -11.57
C THR A 392 -27.49 5.00 -10.05
N GLN A 393 -28.20 4.09 -9.39
CA GLN A 393 -28.08 3.88 -7.95
C GLN A 393 -26.73 3.25 -7.58
N ALA A 394 -26.28 2.23 -8.31
CA ALA A 394 -24.98 1.60 -8.07
C ALA A 394 -23.82 2.60 -8.25
N ASP A 395 -23.81 3.35 -9.36
CA ASP A 395 -22.84 4.42 -9.63
C ASP A 395 -22.85 5.49 -8.52
N THR A 396 -24.03 5.83 -8.00
CA THR A 396 -24.14 6.79 -6.88
C THR A 396 -23.57 6.22 -5.59
N VAL A 397 -23.81 4.94 -5.27
CA VAL A 397 -23.14 4.25 -4.15
C VAL A 397 -21.62 4.26 -4.34
N PHE A 398 -21.11 4.07 -5.57
CA PHE A 398 -19.68 4.10 -5.85
C PHE A 398 -19.06 5.49 -5.61
N ARG A 399 -19.69 6.56 -6.13
CA ARG A 399 -19.25 7.95 -5.86
C ARG A 399 -19.25 8.27 -4.36
N ILE A 400 -20.28 7.82 -3.63
CA ILE A 400 -20.36 8.05 -2.17
C ILE A 400 -19.28 7.28 -1.41
N GLY A 401 -19.06 5.99 -1.68
CA GLY A 401 -18.03 5.20 -0.98
C GLY A 401 -16.61 5.75 -1.17
N HIS A 402 -16.32 6.35 -2.34
CA HIS A 402 -15.07 7.09 -2.55
C HIS A 402 -14.99 8.39 -1.74
N TRP A 403 -16.08 9.17 -1.70
CA TRP A 403 -16.15 10.36 -0.85
C TRP A 403 -15.98 10.00 0.63
N GLU A 404 -16.63 8.93 1.12
CA GLU A 404 -16.46 8.41 2.47
C GLU A 404 -14.99 8.06 2.78
N TYR A 405 -14.30 7.33 1.90
CA TYR A 405 -12.87 7.02 2.08
C TYR A 405 -12.01 8.29 2.07
N SER A 406 -12.33 9.28 1.23
CA SER A 406 -11.68 10.59 1.24
C SER A 406 -11.87 11.31 2.59
N GLN A 407 -13.09 11.34 3.14
CA GLN A 407 -13.38 11.92 4.46
C GLN A 407 -12.65 11.18 5.60
N ILE A 408 -12.71 9.85 5.62
CA ILE A 408 -12.12 9.00 6.67
C ILE A 408 -10.60 9.12 6.69
N TYR A 409 -9.95 9.11 5.51
CA TYR A 409 -8.50 8.95 5.42
C TYR A 409 -7.74 10.20 4.95
N ARG A 410 -8.36 11.25 4.38
CA ARG A 410 -7.65 12.50 3.99
C ARG A 410 -8.34 13.83 4.34
N ASP A 411 -9.59 14.09 3.97
CA ASP A 411 -10.19 15.44 4.10
C ASP A 411 -10.40 15.90 5.56
N SER A 412 -10.55 14.97 6.52
CA SER A 412 -10.58 15.36 7.94
C SER A 412 -9.16 15.55 8.49
N PRO A 413 -8.87 16.66 9.20
CA PRO A 413 -7.59 16.84 9.91
C PRO A 413 -7.25 15.72 10.90
N ASP A 414 -8.27 15.04 11.43
CA ASP A 414 -8.10 13.91 12.33
C ASP A 414 -7.49 12.67 11.63
N SER A 415 -7.55 12.58 10.30
CA SER A 415 -7.22 11.36 9.56
C SER A 415 -5.75 10.98 9.66
N LEU A 416 -4.84 11.96 9.57
CA LEU A 416 -3.40 11.74 9.71
C LEU A 416 -3.07 11.24 11.12
N ALA A 417 -3.68 11.84 12.16
CA ALA A 417 -3.48 11.41 13.54
C ALA A 417 -4.05 9.99 13.79
N ALA A 418 -5.22 9.68 13.21
CA ALA A 418 -5.86 8.36 13.32
C ALA A 418 -5.04 7.25 12.65
N SER A 419 -4.53 7.50 11.44
CA SER A 419 -3.65 6.59 10.70
C SER A 419 -2.26 6.50 11.33
N THR A 420 -1.72 7.59 11.88
CA THR A 420 -0.46 7.58 12.67
C THR A 420 -0.60 6.74 13.93
N ALA A 421 -1.73 6.81 14.62
CA ALA A 421 -1.96 6.01 15.82
C ALA A 421 -2.17 4.52 15.47
N THR A 422 -2.94 4.20 14.43
CA THR A 422 -3.35 2.82 14.09
C THR A 422 -2.48 2.08 13.05
N TYR A 423 -1.57 2.77 12.36
CA TYR A 423 -0.63 2.19 11.40
C TYR A 423 0.82 2.65 11.61
N GLY A 424 1.07 3.42 12.69
CA GLY A 424 2.38 3.99 12.97
C GLY A 424 3.43 2.97 13.40
N VAL A 425 3.04 1.85 14.04
CA VAL A 425 3.98 0.73 14.27
C VAL A 425 4.50 0.27 12.92
N TRP A 426 3.59 -0.01 12.00
CA TRP A 426 3.93 -0.50 10.68
C TRP A 426 4.88 0.47 9.92
N ALA A 427 4.56 1.76 9.91
CA ALA A 427 5.40 2.76 9.25
C ALA A 427 6.79 2.92 9.89
N ALA A 428 6.89 2.75 11.22
CA ALA A 428 8.18 2.72 11.91
C ALA A 428 9.02 1.50 11.51
N GLU A 429 8.38 0.33 11.35
CA GLU A 429 9.05 -0.89 10.92
C GLU A 429 9.60 -0.75 9.47
N LEU A 430 8.84 -0.15 8.54
CA LEU A 430 9.35 0.31 7.22
C LEU A 430 10.57 1.23 7.37
N ALA A 431 10.49 2.23 8.24
CA ALA A 431 11.59 3.15 8.45
C ALA A 431 12.83 2.43 9.03
N GLY A 432 12.64 1.35 9.79
CA GLY A 432 13.69 0.43 10.20
C GLY A 432 14.39 -0.23 8.99
N HIS A 433 13.63 -0.74 8.03
CA HIS A 433 14.19 -1.33 6.81
C HIS A 433 14.82 -0.30 5.86
N LEU A 434 14.28 0.92 5.76
CA LEU A 434 14.92 2.06 5.10
C LEU A 434 16.30 2.36 5.73
N ARG A 435 16.41 2.37 7.06
CA ARG A 435 17.70 2.60 7.74
C ARG A 435 18.68 1.46 7.57
N ALA A 436 18.23 0.21 7.70
CA ALA A 436 19.05 -0.97 7.42
C ALA A 436 19.60 -0.89 5.98
N ALA A 437 18.78 -0.41 5.03
CA ALA A 437 19.21 -0.24 3.66
C ALA A 437 20.24 0.85 3.43
N VAL A 438 20.00 2.05 3.95
CA VAL A 438 20.85 3.23 3.77
C VAL A 438 22.21 3.07 4.45
N ALA A 439 22.23 2.46 5.64
CA ALA A 439 23.46 2.05 6.32
C ALA A 439 24.27 1.04 5.49
N GLY A 440 23.63 0.39 4.50
CA GLY A 440 24.11 -0.86 3.92
C GLY A 440 24.36 -1.88 5.02
N ASP A 441 23.48 -1.90 6.05
CA ASP A 441 23.64 -2.72 7.25
C ASP A 441 23.71 -4.15 6.80
N ALA A 442 24.93 -4.67 6.89
CA ALA A 442 25.37 -5.67 5.96
C ALA A 442 24.95 -7.08 6.41
N ALA A 443 23.92 -7.14 7.24
CA ALA A 443 23.67 -8.14 8.24
C ALA A 443 23.16 -9.49 7.73
N ALA A 444 23.04 -9.62 6.41
CA ALA A 444 23.11 -10.91 5.76
C ALA A 444 23.51 -10.69 4.29
N ALA A 445 24.39 -11.56 3.77
CA ALA A 445 24.44 -11.83 2.34
C ALA A 445 23.05 -12.25 1.81
N ASN A 446 22.23 -12.80 2.71
CA ASN A 446 20.88 -13.30 2.53
C ASN A 446 19.82 -12.30 3.07
N ALA A 447 20.16 -11.01 3.13
CA ALA A 447 19.16 -9.98 3.42
C ALA A 447 18.19 -9.91 2.22
N PRO A 448 16.88 -9.75 2.47
CA PRO A 448 15.94 -9.62 1.37
C PRO A 448 16.29 -8.37 0.57
N ILE A 449 16.48 -8.56 -0.73
CA ILE A 449 16.45 -7.49 -1.74
C ILE A 449 15.11 -7.53 -2.51
N TYR A 450 14.13 -8.28 -2.00
CA TYR A 450 12.70 -8.12 -2.22
C TYR A 450 11.93 -8.52 -0.94
N ARG A 451 10.95 -7.74 -0.47
CA ARG A 451 9.80 -8.26 0.30
C ARG A 451 8.55 -8.14 -0.57
N HIS A 452 7.54 -9.00 -0.39
CA HIS A 452 6.20 -8.77 -0.94
C HIS A 452 5.08 -9.34 -0.11
N ASN A 453 4.02 -8.54 0.00
CA ASN A 453 3.19 -8.63 1.17
C ASN A 453 1.76 -8.14 0.90
N VAL A 454 0.81 -8.99 1.22
CA VAL A 454 -0.57 -8.82 0.80
C VAL A 454 -1.43 -8.42 1.99
N ALA A 455 -2.18 -7.34 1.85
CA ALA A 455 -2.93 -6.66 2.91
C ALA A 455 -4.36 -6.29 2.48
N HIS A 456 -5.00 -5.41 3.24
CA HIS A 456 -6.38 -4.95 3.03
C HIS A 456 -6.44 -3.49 2.58
N ASP A 457 -7.60 -3.06 2.06
CA ASP A 457 -7.87 -1.64 1.77
C ASP A 457 -7.74 -0.76 3.00
N GLY A 458 -8.17 -1.24 4.18
CA GLY A 458 -7.95 -0.57 5.46
C GLY A 458 -6.47 -0.34 5.79
N SER A 459 -5.57 -1.22 5.34
CA SER A 459 -4.11 -1.08 5.48
C SER A 459 -3.55 -0.07 4.48
N VAL A 460 -3.89 -0.22 3.19
CA VAL A 460 -3.47 0.69 2.12
C VAL A 460 -3.94 2.12 2.41
N SER A 461 -5.21 2.31 2.79
CA SER A 461 -5.79 3.63 3.06
C SER A 461 -5.12 4.35 4.23
N ARG A 462 -4.66 3.61 5.24
CA ARG A 462 -3.86 4.17 6.35
C ARG A 462 -2.46 4.57 5.91
N LEU A 463 -1.82 3.83 5.01
CA LEU A 463 -0.55 4.27 4.41
C LEU A 463 -0.75 5.52 3.54
N LEU A 464 -1.74 5.51 2.65
CA LEU A 464 -2.10 6.66 1.81
C LEU A 464 -2.43 7.90 2.66
N SER A 465 -3.06 7.70 3.83
CA SER A 465 -3.32 8.74 4.83
C SER A 465 -2.04 9.27 5.50
N LEU A 466 -1.14 8.38 5.92
CA LEU A 466 0.16 8.69 6.53
C LEU A 466 1.07 9.49 5.58
N LEU A 467 1.20 9.03 4.33
CA LEU A 467 1.94 9.71 3.27
C LEU A 467 1.18 10.92 2.70
N GLN A 468 -0.02 11.21 3.22
CA GLN A 468 -0.87 12.34 2.86
C GLN A 468 -1.16 12.45 1.36
N ILE A 469 -1.62 11.37 0.72
CA ILE A 469 -1.96 11.36 -0.71
C ILE A 469 -2.87 12.53 -1.08
N ASP A 470 -2.57 13.18 -2.20
CA ASP A 470 -3.25 14.39 -2.66
C ASP A 470 -4.65 14.11 -3.21
N HIS A 471 -4.89 12.90 -3.72
CA HIS A 471 -6.20 12.41 -4.13
C HIS A 471 -6.47 11.02 -3.52
N MET A 472 -7.40 10.96 -2.56
CA MET A 472 -7.85 9.70 -1.95
C MET A 472 -9.10 9.18 -2.65
N VAL A 473 -9.07 7.90 -3.00
CA VAL A 473 -10.17 7.03 -3.41
C VAL A 473 -10.07 5.74 -2.60
N TRP A 474 -11.16 4.98 -2.48
CA TRP A 474 -11.10 3.63 -1.91
C TRP A 474 -10.08 2.80 -2.71
N PRO A 475 -9.03 2.21 -2.12
CA PRO A 475 -8.06 1.42 -2.87
C PRO A 475 -8.74 0.21 -3.54
N GLY A 476 -8.72 0.13 -4.88
CA GLY A 476 -9.30 -0.98 -5.63
C GLY A 476 -8.60 -2.31 -5.37
N MET A 477 -9.17 -3.42 -5.86
CA MET A 477 -8.58 -4.76 -5.71
C MET A 477 -7.19 -4.76 -6.38
N GLY A 478 -6.18 -5.36 -5.74
CA GLY A 478 -4.80 -5.31 -6.24
C GLY A 478 -4.06 -3.97 -6.05
N ALA A 479 -4.64 -2.95 -5.38
CA ALA A 479 -3.99 -1.65 -5.21
C ALA A 479 -2.58 -1.73 -4.56
N GLU A 480 -1.59 -1.07 -5.17
CA GLU A 480 -0.18 -1.06 -4.74
C GLU A 480 0.39 0.36 -4.52
N VAL A 481 1.29 0.50 -3.53
CA VAL A 481 1.96 1.77 -3.13
C VAL A 481 3.47 1.53 -3.07
N VAL A 482 4.16 1.70 -4.19
CA VAL A 482 5.61 1.55 -4.39
C VAL A 482 6.42 2.50 -3.53
N PHE A 483 7.55 2.09 -2.93
CA PHE A 483 8.60 3.06 -2.54
C PHE A 483 9.95 2.62 -3.08
N GLU A 484 10.79 3.57 -3.41
CA GLU A 484 11.75 3.39 -4.47
C GLU A 484 13.07 4.05 -4.05
N LEU A 485 13.76 3.46 -3.07
CA LEU A 485 15.09 3.88 -2.60
C LEU A 485 16.20 3.51 -3.60
N TYR A 486 16.91 4.52 -4.09
CA TYR A 486 18.08 4.46 -4.96
C TYR A 486 19.31 4.99 -4.24
N GLN A 487 20.48 4.72 -4.81
CA GLN A 487 21.72 5.41 -4.44
C GLN A 487 22.27 6.13 -5.67
N LYS A 488 22.68 7.38 -5.50
CA LYS A 488 23.31 8.14 -6.60
C LYS A 488 24.73 7.65 -6.84
N LYS A 489 25.05 7.31 -8.08
CA LYS A 489 26.37 6.84 -8.51
C LYS A 489 27.38 7.98 -8.31
N THR A 490 28.47 7.69 -7.59
CA THR A 490 29.54 8.68 -7.37
C THR A 490 30.39 8.83 -8.62
N THR A 491 30.10 9.85 -9.41
CA THR A 491 30.94 10.27 -10.54
C THR A 491 32.33 10.65 -10.03
N LYS A 492 33.30 9.75 -10.22
CA LYS A 492 34.72 10.10 -10.07
C LYS A 492 35.01 11.24 -11.03
N LYS A 493 35.34 12.43 -10.51
CA LYS A 493 35.90 13.52 -11.31
C LYS A 493 37.24 13.10 -11.89
N GLN A 494 37.23 12.47 -13.07
CA GLN A 494 38.39 12.51 -13.94
C GLN A 494 38.56 13.95 -14.42
N SER A 495 39.70 14.55 -14.13
CA SER A 495 40.09 15.82 -14.73
C SER A 495 40.44 15.56 -16.19
N GLY A 496 39.57 15.97 -17.12
CA GLY A 496 39.74 15.74 -18.54
C GLY A 496 38.64 16.39 -19.37
N THR A 497 38.96 17.55 -19.96
CA THR A 497 38.27 18.25 -21.07
C THR A 497 36.73 18.28 -21.05
N ALA A 498 36.17 19.49 -20.89
CA ALA A 498 34.72 19.72 -20.93
C ALA A 498 34.07 19.22 -22.23
N SER A 499 33.22 18.19 -22.11
CA SER A 499 32.26 17.81 -23.14
C SER A 499 30.89 18.39 -22.78
N SER A 500 30.33 19.22 -23.66
CA SER A 500 29.03 19.86 -23.46
C SER A 500 27.89 18.89 -23.79
N GLN A 501 27.36 18.21 -22.78
CA GLN A 501 26.19 17.33 -22.94
C GLN A 501 24.88 18.16 -22.87
N PRO A 502 23.87 17.91 -23.72
CA PRO A 502 22.63 18.69 -23.74
C PRO A 502 21.77 18.51 -22.48
N ALA A 503 21.02 19.55 -22.11
CA ALA A 503 20.01 19.49 -21.06
C ALA A 503 18.80 18.61 -21.49
N PRO A 504 18.09 17.97 -20.53
CA PRO A 504 16.92 17.13 -20.86
C PRO A 504 15.79 17.96 -21.48
N THR A 505 15.29 17.52 -22.64
CA THR A 505 14.25 18.22 -23.39
C THR A 505 12.89 18.15 -22.68
N VAL A 506 12.45 19.27 -22.12
CA VAL A 506 11.10 19.39 -21.53
C VAL A 506 10.06 19.38 -22.64
N VAL A 507 9.16 18.39 -22.64
CA VAL A 507 8.07 18.29 -23.63
C VAL A 507 6.99 19.33 -23.31
N ALA A 508 6.84 20.32 -24.19
CA ALA A 508 5.86 21.39 -24.03
C ALA A 508 4.39 20.90 -24.20
N PRO A 509 3.41 21.50 -23.49
CA PRO A 509 1.99 21.29 -23.77
C PRO A 509 1.59 21.83 -25.15
N GLY A 510 0.64 21.18 -25.82
CA GLY A 510 -0.03 21.72 -27.02
C GLY A 510 0.30 21.04 -28.36
N CYS A 511 1.14 20.00 -28.40
CA CYS A 511 1.50 19.31 -29.64
C CYS A 511 0.97 17.85 -29.73
N SER A 512 0.79 17.33 -30.95
CA SER A 512 0.19 16.00 -31.19
C SER A 512 1.10 14.84 -30.77
N ARG A 513 0.65 14.01 -29.82
CA ARG A 513 1.38 12.83 -29.29
C ARG A 513 1.38 11.60 -30.23
N ASN A 514 1.63 11.84 -31.52
CA ASN A 514 1.62 10.82 -32.59
C ASN A 514 2.96 10.07 -32.72
N ASN A 515 3.03 9.12 -33.65
CA ASN A 515 4.24 8.31 -33.89
C ASN A 515 5.41 9.11 -34.51
N CYS A 516 5.14 10.26 -35.14
CA CYS A 516 6.17 11.20 -35.61
C CYS A 516 6.93 11.80 -34.42
N LEU A 517 6.21 12.34 -33.43
CA LEU A 517 6.80 12.83 -32.18
C LEU A 517 7.56 11.72 -31.42
N ARG A 518 6.98 10.52 -31.32
CA ARG A 518 7.63 9.38 -30.65
C ARG A 518 8.96 8.99 -31.31
N GLN A 519 9.12 9.22 -32.62
CA GLN A 519 10.40 9.02 -33.32
C GLN A 519 11.36 10.19 -33.08
N MET A 520 10.91 11.45 -33.16
CA MET A 520 11.77 12.61 -32.88
C MET A 520 12.31 12.65 -31.45
N ILE A 521 11.57 12.14 -30.46
CA ILE A 521 12.05 12.02 -29.07
C ILE A 521 13.15 10.95 -28.95
N ARG A 522 13.07 9.85 -29.72
CA ARG A 522 14.12 8.81 -29.75
C ARG A 522 15.38 9.29 -30.46
N GLU A 523 15.20 10.10 -31.50
CA GLU A 523 16.26 10.66 -32.34
C GLU A 523 16.56 12.12 -31.95
N SER A 524 16.58 12.41 -30.64
CA SER A 524 16.54 13.77 -30.09
C SER A 524 17.67 14.68 -30.57
N ALA A 525 18.89 14.15 -30.75
CA ALA A 525 20.02 14.90 -31.31
C ALA A 525 19.76 15.32 -32.77
N SER A 526 19.28 14.38 -33.60
CA SER A 526 18.88 14.62 -34.99
C SER A 526 17.73 15.63 -35.08
N ALA A 527 16.74 15.52 -34.18
CA ALA A 527 15.62 16.46 -34.09
C ALA A 527 16.04 17.86 -33.67
N SER A 528 16.96 17.99 -32.70
CA SER A 528 17.49 19.27 -32.23
C SER A 528 18.24 20.04 -33.32
N ALA A 529 18.95 19.32 -34.21
CA ALA A 529 19.61 19.91 -35.37
C ALA A 529 18.66 20.22 -36.53
N PHE A 530 17.67 19.36 -36.78
CA PHE A 530 16.74 19.48 -37.92
C PHE A 530 15.63 20.52 -37.70
N CYS A 531 15.01 20.51 -36.53
CA CYS A 531 13.77 21.24 -36.29
C CYS A 531 13.86 22.77 -36.44
N PRO A 532 14.94 23.46 -36.00
CA PRO A 532 15.07 24.90 -36.22
C PRO A 532 15.08 25.30 -37.70
N GLY A 533 15.65 24.45 -38.58
CA GLY A 533 15.64 24.67 -40.03
C GLY A 533 14.28 24.39 -40.66
N PHE A 534 13.57 23.35 -40.17
CA PHE A 534 12.26 22.97 -40.70
C PHE A 534 11.14 23.96 -40.28
N THR A 535 11.14 24.46 -39.04
CA THR A 535 10.08 25.38 -38.58
C THR A 535 10.23 26.80 -39.13
N ALA A 536 11.44 27.20 -39.56
CA ALA A 536 11.72 28.48 -40.20
C ALA A 536 11.17 28.61 -41.64
N GLN A 537 10.69 27.51 -42.26
CA GLN A 537 10.07 27.55 -43.58
C GLN A 537 8.56 27.85 -43.45
N GLU A 538 8.14 29.03 -43.91
CA GLU A 538 6.73 29.44 -43.90
C GLU A 538 5.84 28.47 -44.70
N THR A 539 6.31 28.08 -45.89
CA THR A 539 5.68 27.09 -46.77
C THR A 539 6.43 25.76 -46.74
N ALA A 540 6.24 24.98 -45.68
CA ALA A 540 6.79 23.63 -45.52
C ALA A 540 6.11 22.60 -46.45
N THR A 541 6.26 22.74 -47.76
CA THR A 541 5.94 21.70 -48.75
C THR A 541 6.93 20.53 -48.62
N ALA A 542 6.52 19.33 -49.02
CA ALA A 542 7.26 18.09 -48.82
C ALA A 542 8.55 17.95 -49.69
N SER A 543 9.57 18.74 -49.37
CA SER A 543 10.97 18.39 -49.62
C SER A 543 11.30 17.04 -48.96
N PRO A 544 12.29 16.26 -49.46
CA PRO A 544 12.58 14.92 -48.98
C PRO A 544 12.91 14.93 -47.48
N LEU A 545 11.97 14.42 -46.67
CA LEU A 545 12.16 14.26 -45.23
C LEU A 545 13.29 13.26 -44.95
N PRO A 546 14.12 13.48 -43.92
CA PRO A 546 15.14 12.51 -43.52
C PRO A 546 14.55 11.12 -43.23
N THR A 547 15.26 10.07 -43.62
CA THR A 547 14.84 8.67 -43.40
C THR A 547 14.63 8.33 -41.92
N TRP A 548 15.33 9.02 -41.01
CA TRP A 548 15.17 8.87 -39.56
C TRP A 548 13.82 9.40 -39.02
N ILE A 549 12.98 10.06 -39.82
CA ILE A 549 11.59 10.45 -39.47
C ILE A 549 10.51 9.72 -40.29
N ALA A 550 10.77 8.48 -40.72
CA ALA A 550 9.82 7.66 -41.50
C ALA A 550 8.40 7.54 -40.88
N ASN A 551 8.25 7.54 -39.55
CA ASN A 551 6.95 7.48 -38.88
C ASN A 551 6.12 8.78 -39.01
N CYS A 552 6.71 9.85 -39.53
CA CYS A 552 6.00 11.06 -39.96
C CYS A 552 5.35 10.90 -41.35
N LYS A 553 5.64 9.82 -42.10
CA LYS A 553 4.95 9.44 -43.36
C LYS A 553 4.88 10.51 -44.47
N GLY A 554 5.76 11.50 -44.46
CA GLY A 554 5.71 12.64 -45.40
C GLY A 554 4.81 13.80 -44.96
N ASP A 555 4.10 13.68 -43.83
CA ASP A 555 3.19 14.70 -43.31
C ASP A 555 3.95 15.86 -42.66
N ALA A 556 4.09 16.96 -43.39
CA ALA A 556 4.74 18.17 -42.92
C ALA A 556 4.05 18.81 -41.70
N ALA A 557 2.74 18.61 -41.49
CA ALA A 557 2.03 19.10 -40.31
C ALA A 557 2.39 18.25 -39.07
N ALA A 558 2.49 16.92 -39.21
CA ALA A 558 3.01 16.05 -38.16
C ALA A 558 4.46 16.41 -37.79
N VAL A 559 5.33 16.67 -38.79
CA VAL A 559 6.72 17.12 -38.57
C VAL A 559 6.76 18.48 -37.86
N LYS A 560 5.97 19.47 -38.32
CA LYS A 560 5.91 20.81 -37.70
C LYS A 560 5.39 20.75 -36.26
N SER A 561 4.35 19.95 -36.00
CA SER A 561 3.84 19.69 -34.64
C SER A 561 4.90 19.01 -33.77
N ALA A 562 5.61 18.01 -34.28
CA ALA A 562 6.62 17.29 -33.50
C ALA A 562 7.82 18.19 -33.17
N CYS A 563 8.27 19.01 -34.12
CA CYS A 563 9.33 19.99 -33.91
C CYS A 563 8.96 21.06 -32.86
N ALA A 564 7.71 21.50 -32.81
CA ALA A 564 7.22 22.41 -31.77
C ALA A 564 7.26 21.80 -30.35
N CYS A 565 7.26 20.46 -30.22
CA CYS A 565 7.42 19.79 -28.92
C CYS A 565 8.87 19.80 -28.40
N VAL A 566 9.86 19.82 -29.30
CA VAL A 566 11.29 19.61 -28.98
C VAL A 566 12.13 20.89 -29.07
N VAL A 567 11.63 21.95 -29.71
CA VAL A 567 12.27 23.28 -29.75
C VAL A 567 11.30 24.34 -29.25
N ALA A 568 11.23 24.52 -27.94
CA ALA A 568 10.58 25.68 -27.32
C ALA A 568 11.59 26.84 -27.22
N PRO A 569 11.28 28.06 -27.72
CA PRO A 569 12.18 29.20 -27.60
C PRO A 569 12.20 29.75 -26.16
N THR A 570 13.39 30.09 -25.67
CA THR A 570 13.60 30.62 -24.31
C THR A 570 12.96 32.01 -24.14
N ALA A 571 11.81 32.07 -23.48
CA ALA A 571 11.17 33.32 -23.08
C ALA A 571 11.83 33.89 -21.81
N THR A 572 12.61 34.96 -21.94
CA THR A 572 13.35 35.59 -20.84
C THR A 572 12.43 36.39 -19.91
N VAL A 573 11.69 35.72 -19.04
CA VAL A 573 10.85 36.35 -18.02
C VAL A 573 11.71 36.80 -16.84
N SER A 574 11.88 38.12 -16.70
CA SER A 574 12.54 38.73 -15.54
C SER A 574 11.51 38.98 -14.43
N THR A 575 11.39 38.04 -13.49
CA THR A 575 10.58 38.22 -12.27
C THR A 575 11.47 38.51 -11.06
N THR A 576 11.22 39.63 -10.40
CA THR A 576 11.81 40.00 -9.11
C THR A 576 11.62 38.89 -8.08
N PRO A 577 12.66 38.51 -7.30
CA PRO A 577 12.58 37.34 -6.43
C PRO A 577 11.74 37.61 -5.16
N THR A 578 10.48 37.20 -5.18
CA THR A 578 9.77 36.81 -3.96
C THR A 578 10.35 35.49 -3.46
N ALA A 579 10.60 35.36 -2.16
CA ALA A 579 11.41 34.28 -1.60
C ALA A 579 10.86 32.87 -1.91
N ALA A 580 11.64 32.08 -2.65
CA ALA A 580 11.43 30.64 -2.77
C ALA A 580 11.87 29.92 -1.48
N PRO A 581 11.26 28.78 -1.12
CA PRO A 581 11.76 27.92 -0.04
C PRO A 581 13.21 27.51 -0.29
N THR A 582 14.03 27.52 0.76
CA THR A 582 15.47 27.31 0.65
C THR A 582 15.84 25.86 0.33
N GLY A 583 16.32 25.64 -0.88
CA GLY A 583 17.34 24.64 -1.20
C GLY A 583 16.96 23.17 -1.01
N ALA A 584 16.66 22.49 -2.12
CA ALA A 584 16.83 21.04 -2.21
C ALA A 584 18.34 20.70 -2.16
N ALA A 585 18.89 20.60 -0.95
CA ALA A 585 20.18 19.96 -0.72
C ALA A 585 20.10 18.50 -1.21
N GLY A 586 21.14 18.02 -1.89
CA GLY A 586 21.24 16.59 -2.22
C GLY A 586 21.36 15.77 -0.94
N SER A 587 20.82 14.54 -0.94
CA SER A 587 20.88 13.62 0.20
C SER A 587 22.29 13.54 0.79
N GLU A 588 22.39 13.69 2.11
CA GLU A 588 23.64 13.67 2.86
C GLU A 588 24.30 12.28 2.80
N SER A 589 23.52 11.21 2.82
CA SER A 589 23.99 9.83 2.62
C SER A 589 24.16 9.45 1.14
N GLY A 590 23.66 10.27 0.20
CA GLY A 590 23.65 9.99 -1.23
C GLY A 590 22.54 9.02 -1.67
N TRP A 591 21.53 8.82 -0.83
CA TRP A 591 20.41 7.89 -1.04
C TRP A 591 19.07 8.63 -1.19
N TYR A 592 18.26 8.19 -2.13
CA TYR A 592 17.09 8.94 -2.61
C TYR A 592 15.88 8.02 -2.75
N VAL A 593 14.71 8.43 -2.28
CA VAL A 593 13.48 7.63 -2.34
C VAL A 593 12.46 8.25 -3.30
N ARG A 594 11.92 7.43 -4.19
CA ARG A 594 10.69 7.65 -4.96
C ARG A 594 9.54 6.90 -4.27
N VAL A 595 8.28 7.21 -4.55
CA VAL A 595 7.10 6.42 -4.19
C VAL A 595 6.19 6.42 -5.40
N LEU A 596 5.53 5.31 -5.71
CA LEU A 596 4.51 5.24 -6.74
C LEU A 596 3.19 4.75 -6.10
N PHE A 597 2.04 5.05 -6.70
CA PHE A 597 0.75 4.47 -6.38
C PHE A 597 0.10 4.03 -7.68
N GLY A 598 -0.18 2.73 -7.81
CA GLY A 598 -0.65 2.13 -9.06
C GLY A 598 0.27 2.42 -10.25
N GLY A 599 1.57 2.19 -10.09
CA GLY A 599 2.61 2.44 -11.10
C GLY A 599 2.96 3.92 -11.37
N GLN A 600 2.24 4.90 -10.82
CA GLN A 600 2.47 6.34 -11.06
C GLN A 600 3.12 7.04 -9.86
N VAL A 601 4.01 8.03 -10.07
CA VAL A 601 4.65 8.79 -8.98
C VAL A 601 3.63 9.33 -7.98
N PHE A 602 3.85 8.97 -6.71
CA PHE A 602 3.02 9.36 -5.58
C PHE A 602 3.09 10.86 -5.35
N LYS A 603 1.93 11.49 -5.21
CA LYS A 603 1.78 12.89 -4.87
C LYS A 603 1.19 13.00 -3.47
N SER A 604 1.98 13.56 -2.57
CA SER A 604 1.56 14.01 -1.25
C SER A 604 1.12 15.47 -1.31
N SER A 605 0.11 15.85 -0.54
CA SER A 605 -0.18 17.26 -0.29
C SER A 605 0.66 17.86 0.84
N SER A 606 1.49 17.06 1.53
CA SER A 606 2.50 17.58 2.46
C SER A 606 3.63 18.29 1.70
N PRO A 607 4.01 19.53 2.05
CA PRO A 607 5.11 20.25 1.42
C PRO A 607 6.48 19.60 1.71
N THR A 608 6.57 18.78 2.76
CA THR A 608 7.75 17.95 3.08
C THR A 608 8.00 16.85 2.05
N LEU A 609 6.93 16.25 1.52
CA LEU A 609 7.00 15.06 0.67
C LEU A 609 6.77 15.38 -0.81
N GLY A 610 5.80 16.26 -1.11
CA GLY A 610 5.45 16.69 -2.46
C GLY A 610 5.19 15.53 -3.43
N ALA A 611 5.73 15.64 -4.65
CA ALA A 611 5.88 14.48 -5.52
C ALA A 611 7.10 13.69 -5.04
N ILE A 612 6.86 12.47 -4.54
CA ILE A 612 7.92 11.65 -3.97
C ILE A 612 8.63 10.93 -5.13
N ASP A 613 9.54 11.64 -5.81
CA ASP A 613 10.37 11.11 -6.90
C ASP A 613 11.82 11.57 -6.69
N MET A 614 12.69 10.62 -6.29
CA MET A 614 14.09 10.88 -5.94
C MET A 614 14.27 12.00 -4.91
N ILE A 615 13.41 12.08 -3.89
CA ILE A 615 13.65 12.96 -2.72
C ILE A 615 14.73 12.34 -1.83
N PRO A 616 15.48 13.10 -1.02
CA PRO A 616 16.41 12.52 -0.05
C PRO A 616 15.74 11.49 0.87
N VAL A 617 16.37 10.34 1.10
CA VAL A 617 15.81 9.31 1.99
C VAL A 617 15.62 9.82 3.42
N GLU A 618 16.47 10.76 3.83
CA GLU A 618 16.41 11.47 5.10
C GLU A 618 15.08 12.24 5.27
N THR A 619 14.52 12.78 4.19
CA THR A 619 13.24 13.50 4.20
C THR A 619 12.08 12.58 4.54
N LEU A 620 11.99 11.40 3.91
CA LEU A 620 10.95 10.41 4.21
C LEU A 620 11.14 9.80 5.60
N LEU A 621 12.39 9.43 5.97
CA LEU A 621 12.71 8.86 7.27
C LEU A 621 12.37 9.80 8.42
N GLY A 622 12.76 11.08 8.30
CA GLY A 622 12.48 12.10 9.30
C GLY A 622 10.99 12.49 9.38
N TYR A 623 10.28 12.46 8.25
CA TYR A 623 8.82 12.64 8.23
C TYR A 623 8.11 11.50 8.98
N ILE A 624 8.50 10.24 8.72
CA ILE A 624 7.95 9.09 9.46
C ILE A 624 8.30 9.20 10.95
N ASP A 625 9.56 9.46 11.31
CA ASP A 625 9.97 9.59 12.72
C ASP A 625 9.26 10.71 13.47
N GLY A 626 8.99 11.86 12.82
CA GLY A 626 8.21 12.94 13.43
C GLY A 626 6.75 12.55 13.69
N LEU A 627 6.17 11.68 12.85
CA LEU A 627 4.83 11.13 13.06
C LEU A 627 4.78 10.05 14.14
N VAL A 628 5.62 9.02 14.05
CA VAL A 628 5.47 7.77 14.82
C VAL A 628 6.49 7.60 15.94
N GLY A 629 7.54 8.44 15.95
CA GLY A 629 8.74 8.25 16.76
C GLY A 629 9.63 7.17 16.18
N LYS A 630 10.95 7.37 16.21
CA LYS A 630 11.90 6.33 15.82
C LYS A 630 11.58 5.03 16.57
N ASP A 631 11.58 3.91 15.85
CA ASP A 631 11.30 2.57 16.37
C ASP A 631 9.92 2.49 17.09
N ALA A 632 8.91 3.20 16.54
CA ALA A 632 7.53 3.34 17.00
C ALA A 632 7.35 3.96 18.41
N SER A 633 8.37 4.64 18.91
CA SER A 633 8.44 5.13 20.30
C SER A 633 7.31 6.08 20.72
N LEU A 634 6.70 6.83 19.80
CA LEU A 634 5.56 7.70 20.12
C LEU A 634 4.20 6.99 19.97
N VAL A 635 4.11 5.87 19.24
CA VAL A 635 2.82 5.22 18.91
C VAL A 635 2.12 4.72 20.17
N ARG A 636 2.84 4.07 21.10
CA ARG A 636 2.25 3.62 22.36
C ARG A 636 1.63 4.78 23.15
N GLY A 637 2.34 5.91 23.25
CA GLY A 637 1.83 7.11 23.91
C GLY A 637 0.60 7.67 23.21
N LYS A 638 0.61 7.76 21.87
CA LYS A 638 -0.53 8.20 21.06
C LYS A 638 -1.75 7.30 21.19
N CYS A 639 -1.58 6.01 21.51
CA CYS A 639 -2.69 5.07 21.73
C CYS A 639 -3.30 5.15 23.13
N THR A 640 -2.59 5.72 24.11
CA THR A 640 -3.02 5.87 25.52
C THR A 640 -3.37 7.32 25.91
N ALA A 641 -3.38 8.24 24.95
CA ALA A 641 -3.64 9.67 25.13
C ALA A 641 -5.13 10.03 25.04
#